data_AF-A0A8I0L7A8-F1
#
_entry.id   AF-A0A8I0L7A8-F1
#
_cell.length_a   1.000
_cell.length_b   1.000
_cell.length_c   1.000
_cell.angle_alpha   90.00
_cell.angle_beta   90.00
_cell.angle_gamma   90.00
#
_symmetry.space_group_name_H-M   'P 1'
#
loop_
_entity.id
_entity.type
_entity.pdbx_description
1 polymer ?
#
loop_
_entity_poly.entity_id
_entity_poly.type
_entity_poly.pdbx_seq_one_letter_code
_entity_poly.pdbx_strand_id
1 'polypeptide(L)'
;MKTISKPLALTAAIALSLSAPALAALPKAVATGDAFTVLSLEQAPERIDATVLADQLQALQVDALTIGNVVRAADAGPAADPLQVLADRLGYSYRFVTGAADAAERRGSIVISRLPVEAELDSASGDLNYLRLNDGAHVVALYTRSVGAASGAAPVKNLVDATRLGAPAVLLGAVDAEGATAAGFDSAATGSYFSQGFESATSTSVKLRTDTGKQGVAGTLLTLGYAAPVGGEQPWMDTGLSADARAALLVAQMTVDEKFQMLHSYFGLGKDGGPLPEGAVGSAGFVPGVPRLGIPAQQSADAGVGVTNPGGLRKGDHATAMPSGPSTASSWNPQIAFAGGATMGREAWQQRFNILLAGSVNLQRDPRNGRNFEYAGEDPLLAGRLVGESIRGVQSQHVISTMKHFALNDMETSRNFHSAEIGEQAMRESDLLAFEIALETGKPGSVMCSYNRINGIYGCEHDYLMNQVLKQEWKFPGFVMSDWGGVHSGSKAALAGLDQQSAGEVFDKAVYFDEPLRLAVAGGVVPQARLDDMVARILRTMFAHGNFDLPPQHQPIDDEAGFLAAQRTVEEGSVLLRNAGDLLPLGKDVQRIVIIGGHADKGVIGGGGSSMVGWTARGTNAVPGVLPTTWPGPVIFHPSSPLEALRAERPDAQISYVDGRDVAAAARAAAAADVAIVFATQWSAESVDLPHMQLPDNQDALIAGVAKANPKTVVVLETNGPVELPWLQQVPSVLQAWYPGIRGGEGIAALLTGKVNPSGRLPVTWPVDASQLPRPHVNGLGFTPKQKPDDTIDYDIEGANVGYKWFAAKGLVPQFAFGHGLSYTQFGYDNLAVTVEGQRLVATVDVRNTGKVAGADVAQLYLTLPEGSVTPIRLIGFQKVMLQPGERRRIRIEAEPKTLASFDTADKQWKIAAGRYQVQVARSATDPVQHVDVVLDATVVR
;
A
#
# COMPACT_ATOMS: atom_id res chain seq x y z
N MET A 1 21.78 69.50 -10.33
CA MET A 1 23.04 69.70 -11.11
C MET A 1 23.81 68.39 -11.03
N LYS A 2 24.26 67.73 -12.11
CA LYS A 2 24.25 68.04 -13.56
C LYS A 2 23.61 66.89 -14.37
N THR A 3 23.07 67.23 -15.54
CA THR A 3 22.43 66.34 -16.53
C THR A 3 23.35 66.03 -17.74
N ILE A 4 22.80 65.25 -18.71
CA ILE A 4 23.25 64.93 -20.09
C ILE A 4 24.06 63.61 -20.16
N SER A 5 23.85 62.64 -21.09
CA SER A 5 23.07 62.56 -22.36
C SER A 5 22.25 61.23 -22.54
N LYS A 6 21.78 60.96 -23.78
CA LYS A 6 21.24 59.70 -24.37
C LYS A 6 22.10 59.33 -25.63
N PRO A 7 21.70 58.42 -26.56
CA PRO A 7 21.58 56.94 -26.52
C PRO A 7 22.31 56.22 -27.71
N LEU A 8 21.90 54.97 -28.04
CA LEU A 8 22.05 54.20 -29.31
C LEU A 8 23.24 53.21 -29.51
N ALA A 9 22.92 51.92 -29.32
CA ALA A 9 22.96 50.81 -30.29
C ALA A 9 24.26 50.27 -30.97
N LEU A 10 24.33 48.92 -30.94
CA LEU A 10 24.67 47.97 -32.02
C LEU A 10 26.07 47.31 -32.06
N THR A 11 26.03 45.98 -32.28
CA THR A 11 27.07 45.08 -32.86
C THR A 11 28.40 44.87 -32.13
N ALA A 12 28.60 43.66 -31.56
CA ALA A 12 29.49 42.62 -32.15
C ALA A 12 29.85 41.50 -31.13
N ALA A 13 29.20 40.33 -31.19
CA ALA A 13 29.64 39.10 -30.51
C ALA A 13 29.02 37.79 -31.06
N ILE A 14 28.72 37.69 -32.36
CA ILE A 14 28.33 36.42 -33.02
C ILE A 14 29.12 36.29 -34.32
N ALA A 15 30.31 35.69 -34.26
CA ALA A 15 31.15 35.39 -35.43
C ALA A 15 32.27 34.37 -35.12
N LEU A 16 31.94 33.17 -34.63
CA LEU A 16 32.92 32.08 -34.51
C LEU A 16 32.27 30.68 -34.42
N SER A 17 31.51 30.30 -35.45
CA SER A 17 30.94 28.94 -35.59
C SER A 17 30.62 28.58 -37.05
N LEU A 18 31.64 28.46 -37.91
CA LEU A 18 31.48 27.98 -39.28
C LEU A 18 32.63 27.04 -39.71
N SER A 19 32.44 25.74 -39.50
CA SER A 19 32.87 24.66 -40.42
C SER A 19 32.49 23.28 -39.89
N ALA A 20 31.36 22.76 -40.37
CA ALA A 20 31.03 21.33 -40.34
C ALA A 20 30.32 20.99 -41.67
N PRO A 21 30.58 19.82 -42.28
CA PRO A 21 30.10 19.51 -43.63
C PRO A 21 28.61 19.18 -43.66
N ALA A 22 27.99 19.37 -44.83
CA ALA A 22 26.55 19.21 -45.04
C ALA A 22 26.06 17.78 -44.76
N LEU A 23 25.14 17.64 -43.80
CA LEU A 23 24.14 16.57 -43.84
C LEU A 23 22.96 17.04 -44.72
N ALA A 24 22.32 16.08 -45.39
CA ALA A 24 21.16 16.33 -46.25
C ALA A 24 19.99 16.92 -45.46
N ALA A 25 19.20 17.78 -46.10
CA ALA A 25 18.11 18.48 -45.46
C ALA A 25 16.97 17.51 -45.10
N LEU A 26 16.58 17.49 -43.82
CA LEU A 26 15.30 16.96 -43.36
C LEU A 26 14.25 18.09 -43.33
N PRO A 27 12.96 17.79 -43.60
CA PRO A 27 11.91 18.81 -43.65
C PRO A 27 11.68 19.47 -42.28
N LYS A 28 11.30 20.75 -42.30
CA LYS A 28 11.03 21.54 -41.09
C LYS A 28 9.57 21.44 -40.65
N ALA A 29 9.41 21.45 -39.32
CA ALA A 29 8.22 21.82 -38.55
C ALA A 29 7.05 20.80 -38.46
N VAL A 30 6.97 20.15 -37.29
CA VAL A 30 5.71 19.82 -36.59
C VAL A 30 5.91 20.23 -35.12
N ALA A 31 4.86 20.67 -34.44
CA ALA A 31 4.92 21.00 -33.02
C ALA A 31 4.85 19.73 -32.15
N THR A 32 5.47 19.75 -30.97
CA THR A 32 5.50 18.61 -30.04
C THR A 32 4.18 18.48 -29.28
N GLY A 33 3.39 17.43 -29.55
CA GLY A 33 2.18 17.11 -28.79
C GLY A 33 1.23 16.10 -29.45
N ASP A 34 1.16 16.08 -30.78
CA ASP A 34 0.03 15.48 -31.51
C ASP A 34 0.24 14.02 -31.98
N ALA A 35 1.34 13.36 -31.59
CA ALA A 35 1.65 12.00 -32.02
C ALA A 35 2.51 11.22 -31.01
N PHE A 36 2.35 9.90 -31.01
CA PHE A 36 3.19 8.93 -30.29
C PHE A 36 4.20 8.26 -31.22
N THR A 37 5.44 8.11 -30.78
CA THR A 37 6.53 7.56 -31.60
C THR A 37 7.20 6.32 -31.01
N VAL A 38 7.29 5.27 -31.83
CA VAL A 38 7.95 4.01 -31.48
C VAL A 38 9.06 3.71 -32.47
N LEU A 39 10.28 3.59 -31.97
CA LEU A 39 11.44 3.15 -32.74
C LEU A 39 11.73 1.68 -32.47
N SER A 40 11.59 0.82 -33.47
CA SER A 40 12.00 -0.58 -33.39
C SER A 40 13.35 -0.78 -34.08
N LEU A 41 14.37 -1.31 -33.38
CA LEU A 41 15.63 -1.70 -34.01
C LEU A 41 15.59 -3.15 -34.47
N GLU A 42 16.15 -3.42 -35.65
CA GLU A 42 16.21 -4.78 -36.23
C GLU A 42 17.10 -5.72 -35.41
N GLN A 43 18.11 -5.16 -34.73
CA GLN A 43 19.05 -5.89 -33.88
C GLN A 43 19.61 -4.97 -32.78
N ALA A 44 20.08 -5.56 -31.68
CA ALA A 44 20.85 -4.84 -30.69
C ALA A 44 22.20 -4.36 -31.28
N PRO A 45 22.64 -3.11 -31.05
CA PRO A 45 23.95 -2.67 -31.48
C PRO A 45 25.09 -3.39 -30.76
N GLU A 46 26.12 -3.83 -31.49
CA GLU A 46 27.34 -4.44 -30.89
C GLU A 46 28.18 -3.43 -30.10
N ARG A 47 28.05 -2.13 -30.41
CA ARG A 47 28.74 -1.02 -29.74
C ARG A 47 27.82 0.19 -29.66
N ILE A 48 27.80 0.84 -28.49
CA ILE A 48 26.95 1.99 -28.19
C ILE A 48 27.78 3.09 -27.51
N ASP A 49 27.86 4.26 -28.15
CA ASP A 49 28.10 5.54 -27.51
C ASP A 49 26.73 6.14 -27.13
N ALA A 50 26.44 6.15 -25.83
CA ALA A 50 25.18 6.66 -25.30
C ALA A 50 24.96 8.15 -25.62
N THR A 51 26.01 8.93 -25.95
CA THR A 51 25.88 10.32 -26.40
C THR A 51 25.28 10.36 -27.80
N VAL A 52 25.94 9.68 -28.74
CA VAL A 52 25.60 9.72 -30.17
C VAL A 52 24.18 9.18 -30.39
N LEU A 53 23.81 8.13 -29.66
CA LEU A 53 22.48 7.54 -29.77
C LEU A 53 21.41 8.39 -29.06
N ALA A 54 21.66 8.94 -27.87
CA ALA A 54 20.71 9.83 -27.18
C ALA A 54 20.34 11.07 -28.01
N ASP A 55 21.33 11.74 -28.60
CA ASP A 55 21.12 12.93 -29.44
C ASP A 55 20.20 12.62 -30.63
N GLN A 56 20.34 11.43 -31.25
CA GLN A 56 19.49 11.00 -32.36
C GLN A 56 18.07 10.61 -31.89
N LEU A 57 17.93 9.97 -30.73
CA LEU A 57 16.62 9.62 -30.16
C LEU A 57 15.81 10.87 -29.79
N GLN A 58 16.46 11.86 -29.19
CA GLN A 58 15.84 13.16 -28.89
C GLN A 58 15.47 13.94 -30.17
N ALA A 59 16.33 13.92 -31.19
CA ALA A 59 16.04 14.57 -32.48
C ALA A 59 14.87 13.91 -33.24
N LEU A 60 14.66 12.60 -33.05
CA LEU A 60 13.53 11.84 -33.59
C LEU A 60 12.30 11.82 -32.65
N GLN A 61 12.39 12.48 -31.49
CA GLN A 61 11.33 12.58 -30.46
C GLN A 61 10.83 11.24 -29.90
N VAL A 62 11.66 10.19 -29.92
CA VAL A 62 11.26 8.80 -29.62
C VAL A 62 10.69 8.63 -28.20
N ASP A 63 9.43 8.20 -28.10
CA ASP A 63 8.73 7.92 -26.84
C ASP A 63 8.99 6.50 -26.32
N ALA A 64 9.09 5.53 -27.23
CA ALA A 64 9.48 4.15 -26.92
C ALA A 64 10.46 3.60 -27.95
N LEU A 65 11.56 3.03 -27.47
CA LEU A 65 12.57 2.30 -28.24
C LEU A 65 12.47 0.82 -27.89
N THR A 66 12.20 -0.03 -28.89
CA THR A 66 12.10 -1.49 -28.72
C THR A 66 13.17 -2.23 -29.51
N ILE A 67 13.70 -3.30 -28.93
CA ILE A 67 14.76 -4.12 -29.54
C ILE A 67 14.41 -5.59 -29.34
N GLY A 68 14.10 -6.29 -30.43
CA GLY A 68 13.69 -7.68 -30.42
C GLY A 68 14.86 -8.67 -30.29
N ASN A 69 14.55 -9.92 -29.92
CA ASN A 69 15.46 -11.08 -30.01
C ASN A 69 16.81 -10.97 -29.25
N VAL A 70 16.91 -10.07 -28.27
CA VAL A 70 18.13 -9.89 -27.46
C VAL A 70 18.40 -11.14 -26.62
N VAL A 71 19.60 -11.69 -26.72
CA VAL A 71 20.06 -12.84 -25.93
C VAL A 71 20.93 -12.35 -24.78
N ARG A 72 20.70 -12.87 -23.56
CA ARG A 72 21.56 -12.64 -22.39
C ARG A 72 21.94 -13.96 -21.73
N ALA A 73 23.14 -14.04 -21.18
CA ALA A 73 23.51 -15.11 -20.28
C ALA A 73 22.66 -15.03 -18.98
N ALA A 74 22.32 -16.17 -18.39
CA ALA A 74 21.44 -16.23 -17.21
C ALA A 74 22.04 -15.58 -15.94
N ASP A 75 23.35 -15.36 -15.93
CA ASP A 75 24.18 -14.79 -14.85
C ASP A 75 24.67 -13.35 -15.13
N ALA A 76 24.35 -12.78 -16.29
CA ALA A 76 24.70 -11.40 -16.61
C ALA A 76 23.87 -10.41 -15.75
N GLY A 77 24.53 -9.75 -14.80
CA GLY A 77 23.95 -8.65 -14.02
C GLY A 77 23.56 -7.44 -14.90
N PRO A 78 22.70 -6.55 -14.39
CA PRO A 78 22.21 -5.40 -15.16
C PRO A 78 23.30 -4.38 -15.52
N ALA A 79 24.41 -4.31 -14.76
CA ALA A 79 25.49 -3.33 -14.93
C ALA A 79 26.43 -3.51 -16.16
N ALA A 80 26.03 -4.28 -17.17
CA ALA A 80 26.82 -4.47 -18.40
C ALA A 80 26.03 -4.27 -19.71
N ASP A 81 24.79 -3.78 -19.66
CA ASP A 81 24.03 -3.43 -20.88
C ASP A 81 24.18 -1.93 -21.22
N PRO A 82 24.87 -1.55 -22.31
CA PRO A 82 24.99 -0.15 -22.72
C PRO A 82 23.65 0.53 -23.04
N LEU A 83 22.58 -0.26 -23.25
CA LEU A 83 21.21 0.23 -23.43
C LEU A 83 20.56 0.68 -22.11
N GLN A 84 20.96 0.12 -20.96
CA GLN A 84 20.56 0.65 -19.65
C GLN A 84 21.21 2.03 -19.42
N VAL A 85 22.52 2.14 -19.69
CA VAL A 85 23.28 3.41 -19.58
C VAL A 85 22.69 4.50 -20.48
N LEU A 86 22.21 4.13 -21.68
CA LEU A 86 21.48 5.02 -22.57
C LEU A 86 20.16 5.50 -21.96
N ALA A 87 19.38 4.59 -21.37
CA ALA A 87 18.12 4.91 -20.71
C ALA A 87 18.32 5.84 -19.50
N ASP A 88 19.27 5.52 -18.62
CA ASP A 88 19.61 6.32 -17.43
C ASP A 88 19.99 7.75 -17.81
N ARG A 89 20.76 7.90 -18.90
CA ARG A 89 21.18 9.21 -19.44
C ARG A 89 20.02 10.01 -20.03
N LEU A 90 19.06 9.35 -20.66
CA LEU A 90 17.85 9.98 -21.19
C LEU A 90 16.83 10.30 -20.07
N GLY A 91 16.98 9.72 -18.88
CA GLY A 91 15.97 9.74 -17.82
C GLY A 91 14.77 8.85 -18.15
N TYR A 92 14.98 7.80 -18.95
CA TYR A 92 13.92 6.94 -19.50
C TYR A 92 13.84 5.62 -18.71
N SER A 93 12.63 5.05 -18.59
CA SER A 93 12.43 3.71 -18.06
C SER A 93 13.07 2.66 -18.96
N TYR A 94 13.78 1.68 -18.40
CA TYR A 94 14.31 0.52 -19.12
C TYR A 94 13.68 -0.77 -18.59
N ARG A 95 13.37 -1.70 -19.49
CA ARG A 95 12.86 -3.05 -19.18
C ARG A 95 13.44 -4.09 -20.13
N PHE A 96 13.66 -5.30 -19.63
CA PHE A 96 14.02 -6.48 -20.41
C PHE A 96 12.97 -7.57 -20.19
N VAL A 97 12.16 -7.82 -21.22
CA VAL A 97 10.99 -8.71 -21.15
C VAL A 97 11.39 -10.11 -21.63
N THR A 98 11.23 -11.13 -20.78
CA THR A 98 11.68 -12.52 -21.03
C THR A 98 10.52 -13.50 -21.12
N GLY A 99 10.55 -14.42 -22.10
CA GLY A 99 9.46 -15.39 -22.31
C GLY A 99 9.59 -16.74 -21.59
N ALA A 100 10.64 -16.98 -20.78
CA ALA A 100 10.80 -18.21 -20.00
C ALA A 100 11.79 -18.00 -18.85
N ALA A 101 11.50 -18.58 -17.68
CA ALA A 101 12.32 -18.44 -16.48
C ALA A 101 13.61 -19.29 -16.50
N ASP A 102 13.55 -20.49 -17.11
CA ASP A 102 14.49 -21.61 -16.83
C ASP A 102 15.43 -22.00 -18.00
N ALA A 103 15.85 -21.04 -18.83
CA ALA A 103 16.82 -21.27 -19.89
C ALA A 103 18.23 -20.74 -19.52
N ALA A 104 19.28 -21.48 -19.90
CA ALA A 104 20.69 -21.07 -19.72
C ALA A 104 21.04 -19.76 -20.46
N GLU A 105 20.29 -19.45 -21.53
CA GLU A 105 20.27 -18.15 -22.19
C GLU A 105 18.87 -17.55 -22.10
N ARG A 106 18.76 -16.35 -21.52
CA ARG A 106 17.52 -15.57 -21.50
C ARG A 106 17.40 -14.80 -22.82
N ARG A 107 16.64 -15.33 -23.78
CA ARG A 107 16.23 -14.60 -24.98
C ARG A 107 15.00 -13.75 -24.66
N GLY A 108 15.17 -12.43 -24.63
CA GLY A 108 14.13 -11.45 -24.32
C GLY A 108 14.01 -10.36 -25.37
N SER A 109 13.47 -9.22 -24.97
CA SER A 109 13.43 -7.98 -25.77
C SER A 109 13.53 -6.78 -24.85
N ILE A 110 14.18 -5.71 -25.33
CA ILE A 110 14.42 -4.50 -24.55
C ILE A 110 13.37 -3.46 -24.91
N VAL A 111 12.83 -2.78 -23.92
CA VAL A 111 12.01 -1.58 -24.06
C VAL A 111 12.67 -0.47 -23.26
N ILE A 112 13.00 0.64 -23.92
CA ILE A 112 13.40 1.90 -23.29
C ILE A 112 12.29 2.91 -23.58
N SER A 113 11.72 3.58 -22.58
CA SER A 113 10.64 4.54 -22.80
C SER A 113 10.79 5.81 -21.98
N ARG A 114 10.48 6.93 -22.63
CA ARG A 114 10.27 8.25 -22.01
C ARG A 114 9.13 8.22 -20.98
N LEU A 115 8.25 7.24 -21.10
CA LEU A 115 7.02 7.12 -20.34
C LEU A 115 7.21 6.21 -19.11
N PRO A 116 6.50 6.47 -18.00
CA PRO A 116 6.46 5.56 -16.87
C PRO A 116 5.82 4.22 -17.25
N VAL A 117 6.39 3.14 -16.70
CA VAL A 117 5.76 1.82 -16.67
C VAL A 117 4.71 1.81 -15.56
N GLU A 118 3.43 1.66 -15.93
CA GLU A 118 2.34 1.66 -14.94
C GLU A 118 2.01 0.28 -14.39
N ALA A 119 2.14 -0.76 -15.23
CA ALA A 119 1.85 -2.13 -14.88
C ALA A 119 2.66 -3.13 -15.73
N GLU A 120 2.92 -4.28 -15.13
CA GLU A 120 3.64 -5.42 -15.69
C GLU A 120 2.97 -6.68 -15.11
N LEU A 121 2.36 -7.53 -15.94
CA LEU A 121 2.10 -8.92 -15.55
C LEU A 121 3.07 -9.82 -16.30
N ASP A 122 3.82 -10.59 -15.53
CA ASP A 122 4.19 -11.94 -15.90
C ASP A 122 2.92 -12.80 -15.70
N SER A 123 2.37 -13.37 -16.77
CA SER A 123 1.16 -14.18 -16.65
C SER A 123 1.51 -15.53 -16.02
N ALA A 124 0.81 -15.92 -14.95
CA ALA A 124 1.00 -17.24 -14.33
C ALA A 124 0.70 -18.43 -15.27
N SER A 125 0.15 -18.15 -16.46
CA SER A 125 -0.06 -19.05 -17.59
C SER A 125 1.13 -19.18 -18.56
N GLY A 126 2.19 -18.36 -18.44
CA GLY A 126 3.44 -18.49 -19.18
C GLY A 126 3.46 -17.99 -20.64
N ASP A 127 2.31 -17.73 -21.26
CA ASP A 127 2.22 -17.50 -22.72
C ASP A 127 2.33 -16.04 -23.17
N LEU A 128 2.09 -15.07 -22.28
CA LEU A 128 2.20 -13.63 -22.56
C LEU A 128 2.84 -12.88 -21.40
N ASN A 129 3.77 -11.98 -21.73
CA ASN A 129 4.22 -10.89 -20.88
C ASN A 129 3.63 -9.58 -21.42
N TYR A 130 3.35 -8.61 -20.54
CA TYR A 130 3.04 -7.25 -20.99
C TYR A 130 3.74 -6.17 -20.18
N LEU A 131 3.97 -5.03 -20.85
CA LEU A 131 4.41 -3.78 -20.25
C LEU A 131 3.43 -2.68 -20.64
N ARG A 132 2.84 -1.96 -19.68
CA ARG A 132 1.96 -0.80 -19.94
C ARG A 132 2.74 0.49 -19.78
N LEU A 133 2.95 1.21 -20.88
CA LEU A 133 3.52 2.57 -20.91
C LEU A 133 2.39 3.59 -21.07
N ASN A 134 2.39 4.68 -20.30
CA ASN A 134 1.36 5.73 -20.35
C ASN A 134 1.99 7.13 -20.48
N ASP A 135 1.53 7.92 -21.47
CA ASP A 135 2.02 9.29 -21.71
C ASP A 135 1.32 10.35 -20.86
N GLY A 136 0.33 9.95 -20.05
CA GLY A 136 -0.49 10.84 -19.25
C GLY A 136 -1.52 11.63 -20.07
N ALA A 137 -1.69 11.29 -21.36
CA ALA A 137 -2.53 12.03 -22.29
C ALA A 137 -3.47 11.12 -23.09
N HIS A 138 -2.96 10.05 -23.71
CA HIS A 138 -3.70 9.26 -24.69
C HIS A 138 -3.30 7.76 -24.77
N VAL A 139 -2.05 7.38 -24.49
CA VAL A 139 -1.51 6.08 -24.98
C VAL A 139 -1.39 5.00 -23.92
N VAL A 140 -1.76 3.77 -24.28
CA VAL A 140 -1.22 2.54 -23.67
C VAL A 140 -0.45 1.70 -24.68
N ALA A 141 0.89 1.81 -24.68
CA ALA A 141 1.70 0.87 -25.44
C ALA A 141 1.84 -0.43 -24.64
N LEU A 142 1.47 -1.56 -25.26
CA LEU A 142 1.57 -2.92 -24.73
C LEU A 142 2.65 -3.68 -25.50
N TYR A 143 3.79 -3.94 -24.87
CA TYR A 143 4.76 -4.87 -25.45
C TYR A 143 4.32 -6.31 -25.18
N THR A 144 4.05 -7.12 -26.21
CA THR A 144 3.70 -8.54 -26.05
C THR A 144 4.66 -9.46 -26.81
N ARG A 145 4.75 -10.71 -26.32
CA ARG A 145 5.48 -11.78 -26.99
C ARG A 145 4.80 -13.12 -26.72
N SER A 146 4.21 -13.69 -27.76
CA SER A 146 3.72 -15.06 -27.75
C SER A 146 4.89 -16.06 -27.75
N VAL A 147 4.81 -17.09 -26.90
CA VAL A 147 5.84 -18.16 -26.77
C VAL A 147 5.32 -19.47 -27.37
N GLY A 148 5.07 -19.46 -28.67
CA GLY A 148 4.63 -20.64 -29.42
C GLY A 148 3.44 -20.36 -30.33
N ALA A 149 3.23 -21.21 -31.33
CA ALA A 149 2.25 -20.98 -32.40
C ALA A 149 0.79 -21.28 -32.00
N ALA A 150 0.36 -20.91 -30.78
CA ALA A 150 -0.91 -21.33 -30.18
C ALA A 150 -1.72 -20.20 -29.50
N SER A 151 -1.30 -18.93 -29.58
CA SER A 151 -2.15 -17.80 -29.17
C SER A 151 -3.25 -17.54 -30.21
N GLY A 152 -4.50 -17.78 -29.81
CA GLY A 152 -5.68 -17.31 -30.56
C GLY A 152 -6.12 -15.90 -30.13
N ALA A 153 -7.33 -15.48 -30.50
CA ALA A 153 -7.86 -14.15 -30.15
C ALA A 153 -8.05 -13.89 -28.64
N ALA A 154 -8.31 -14.93 -27.84
CA ALA A 154 -8.75 -14.76 -26.45
C ALA A 154 -7.69 -14.14 -25.51
N PRO A 155 -6.39 -14.52 -25.52
CA PRO A 155 -5.40 -13.96 -24.60
C PRO A 155 -5.15 -12.46 -24.80
N VAL A 156 -5.10 -11.97 -26.05
CA VAL A 156 -4.94 -10.53 -26.33
C VAL A 156 -6.16 -9.75 -25.89
N LYS A 157 -7.38 -10.24 -26.16
CA LYS A 157 -8.60 -9.57 -25.69
C LYS A 157 -8.71 -9.58 -24.16
N ASN A 158 -8.45 -10.70 -23.51
CA ASN A 158 -8.46 -10.80 -22.04
C ASN A 158 -7.42 -9.86 -21.40
N LEU A 159 -6.27 -9.68 -22.05
CA LEU A 159 -5.25 -8.70 -21.64
C LEU A 159 -5.77 -7.27 -21.74
N VAL A 160 -6.42 -6.90 -22.85
CA VAL A 160 -7.04 -5.57 -23.06
C VAL A 160 -8.12 -5.30 -22.02
N ASP A 161 -9.01 -6.28 -21.78
CA ASP A 161 -10.07 -6.20 -20.78
C ASP A 161 -9.48 -6.03 -19.36
N ALA A 162 -8.47 -6.85 -19.00
CA ALA A 162 -7.82 -6.81 -17.68
C ALA A 162 -6.95 -5.56 -17.45
N THR A 163 -6.40 -4.96 -18.51
CA THR A 163 -5.63 -3.71 -18.44
C THR A 163 -6.47 -2.45 -18.55
N ARG A 164 -7.80 -2.58 -18.73
CA ARG A 164 -8.78 -1.47 -18.76
C ARG A 164 -8.44 -0.41 -19.80
N LEU A 165 -8.23 -0.82 -21.05
CA LEU A 165 -7.92 0.11 -22.14
C LEU A 165 -9.18 0.83 -22.62
N GLY A 166 -9.53 1.94 -21.96
CA GLY A 166 -10.47 2.93 -22.49
C GLY A 166 -9.83 3.97 -23.42
N ALA A 167 -8.50 3.96 -23.51
CA ALA A 167 -7.67 4.93 -24.22
C ALA A 167 -6.88 4.24 -25.37
N PRO A 168 -6.49 4.98 -26.44
CA PRO A 168 -5.76 4.44 -27.57
C PRO A 168 -4.53 3.63 -27.16
N ALA A 169 -4.46 2.39 -27.65
CA ALA A 169 -3.41 1.43 -27.32
C ALA A 169 -2.62 0.99 -28.55
N VAL A 170 -1.35 0.61 -28.34
CA VAL A 170 -0.43 0.14 -29.38
C VAL A 170 0.19 -1.19 -28.97
N LEU A 171 -0.06 -2.26 -29.72
CA LEU A 171 0.61 -3.54 -29.53
C LEU A 171 1.98 -3.53 -30.22
N LEU A 172 3.03 -3.76 -29.44
CA LEU A 172 4.41 -3.81 -29.88
C LEU A 172 4.97 -5.23 -29.67
N GLY A 173 5.82 -5.71 -30.58
CA GLY A 173 6.50 -7.00 -30.45
C GLY A 173 5.87 -8.14 -31.25
N ALA A 174 6.06 -9.37 -30.78
CA ALA A 174 5.68 -10.57 -31.53
C ALA A 174 4.22 -10.96 -31.23
N VAL A 175 3.30 -10.21 -31.84
CA VAL A 175 1.85 -10.44 -31.79
C VAL A 175 1.38 -11.13 -33.06
N ASP A 176 0.53 -12.15 -32.94
CA ASP A 176 -0.18 -12.72 -34.08
C ASP A 176 -1.18 -11.71 -34.67
N ALA A 177 -1.29 -11.69 -36.01
CA ALA A 177 -2.14 -10.72 -36.71
C ALA A 177 -3.63 -10.98 -36.48
N GLU A 178 -4.00 -12.26 -36.36
CA GLU A 178 -5.38 -12.71 -36.25
C GLU A 178 -5.98 -12.36 -34.88
N GLY A 179 -5.24 -12.56 -33.78
CA GLY A 179 -5.63 -12.17 -32.44
C GLY A 179 -5.54 -10.67 -32.17
N ALA A 180 -4.57 -9.95 -32.77
CA ALA A 180 -4.55 -8.48 -32.73
C ALA A 180 -5.80 -7.89 -33.39
N THR A 181 -6.15 -8.34 -34.60
CA THR A 181 -7.36 -7.89 -35.31
C THR A 181 -8.63 -8.27 -34.56
N ALA A 182 -8.72 -9.50 -34.02
CA ALA A 182 -9.87 -9.94 -33.23
C ALA A 182 -10.00 -9.23 -31.87
N ALA A 183 -8.93 -8.63 -31.35
CA ALA A 183 -8.95 -7.76 -30.18
C ALA A 183 -9.24 -6.28 -30.51
N GLY A 184 -9.49 -5.94 -31.78
CA GLY A 184 -9.87 -4.58 -32.21
C GLY A 184 -8.70 -3.66 -32.55
N PHE A 185 -7.54 -4.21 -32.95
CA PHE A 185 -6.38 -3.43 -33.40
C PHE A 185 -6.17 -3.52 -34.92
N ASP A 186 -5.91 -2.37 -35.54
CA ASP A 186 -5.50 -2.20 -36.92
C ASP A 186 -3.98 -2.32 -37.10
N SER A 187 -3.52 -2.73 -38.27
CA SER A 187 -2.08 -2.88 -38.58
C SER A 187 -1.43 -1.53 -38.92
N ALA A 188 -0.40 -1.14 -38.16
CA ALA A 188 0.40 0.07 -38.42
C ALA A 188 1.63 -0.20 -39.30
N ALA A 189 2.31 -1.31 -39.05
CA ALA A 189 3.52 -1.75 -39.75
C ALA A 189 3.76 -3.25 -39.48
N THR A 190 4.77 -3.85 -40.12
CA THR A 190 5.13 -5.26 -39.92
C THR A 190 5.40 -5.57 -38.44
N GLY A 191 4.45 -6.23 -37.76
CA GLY A 191 4.57 -6.58 -36.34
C GLY A 191 4.24 -5.44 -35.36
N SER A 192 3.40 -4.47 -35.74
CA SER A 192 2.88 -3.45 -34.82
C SER A 192 1.44 -3.08 -35.16
N TYR A 193 0.60 -3.02 -34.13
CA TYR A 193 -0.85 -2.80 -34.28
C TYR A 193 -1.32 -1.69 -33.34
N PHE A 194 -2.39 -0.97 -33.69
CA PHE A 194 -2.94 0.14 -32.89
C PHE A 194 -4.46 0.04 -32.83
N SER A 195 -5.06 0.46 -31.72
CA SER A 195 -6.53 0.46 -31.55
C SER A 195 -7.14 1.82 -31.91
N GLN A 196 -8.46 1.93 -31.80
CA GLN A 196 -9.17 3.20 -32.01
C GLN A 196 -8.62 4.32 -31.11
N GLY A 197 -8.58 5.54 -31.64
CA GLY A 197 -8.04 6.74 -30.97
C GLY A 197 -6.78 7.32 -31.62
N PHE A 198 -6.20 6.64 -32.62
CA PHE A 198 -5.22 7.22 -33.54
C PHE A 198 -5.87 7.50 -34.91
N GLU A 199 -5.57 8.65 -35.52
CA GLU A 199 -6.08 9.02 -36.86
C GLU A 199 -5.14 8.62 -38.01
N SER A 200 -3.86 8.41 -37.72
CA SER A 200 -2.87 8.06 -38.73
C SER A 200 -1.73 7.22 -38.16
N ALA A 201 -1.20 6.33 -38.98
CA ALA A 201 0.01 5.57 -38.73
C ALA A 201 0.99 5.77 -39.90
N THR A 202 2.21 6.20 -39.60
CA THR A 202 3.27 6.36 -40.62
C THR A 202 4.54 5.65 -40.16
N SER A 203 5.15 4.87 -41.05
CA SER A 203 6.32 4.05 -40.75
C SER A 203 7.48 4.46 -41.65
N THR A 204 8.59 4.88 -41.05
CA THR A 204 9.79 5.36 -41.75
C THR A 204 11.01 4.54 -41.36
N SER A 205 11.70 3.96 -42.34
CA SER A 205 13.00 3.31 -42.09
C SER A 205 14.06 4.35 -41.74
N VAL A 206 14.72 4.17 -40.60
CA VAL A 206 15.80 5.04 -40.11
C VAL A 206 17.10 4.24 -39.96
N LYS A 207 18.25 4.93 -40.05
CA LYS A 207 19.55 4.34 -39.79
C LYS A 207 20.32 5.18 -38.79
N LEU A 208 20.53 4.64 -37.60
CA LEU A 208 21.12 5.34 -36.47
C LEU A 208 22.60 5.00 -36.35
N ARG A 209 23.43 6.02 -36.15
CA ARG A 209 24.83 5.81 -35.74
C ARG A 209 24.84 5.32 -34.31
N THR A 210 25.57 4.25 -34.03
CA THR A 210 25.65 3.69 -32.68
C THR A 210 26.97 4.01 -31.99
N ASP A 211 27.98 4.45 -32.72
CA ASP A 211 29.23 5.02 -32.19
C ASP A 211 29.71 6.19 -33.07
N THR A 212 30.94 6.67 -32.84
CA THR A 212 31.59 7.73 -33.64
C THR A 212 32.08 7.25 -35.02
N GLY A 213 31.86 5.98 -35.37
CA GLY A 213 32.26 5.35 -36.63
C GLY A 213 31.28 5.55 -37.78
N LYS A 214 31.45 4.73 -38.83
CA LYS A 214 30.59 4.73 -40.04
C LYS A 214 29.54 3.61 -40.05
N GLN A 215 29.54 2.73 -39.04
CA GLN A 215 28.51 1.71 -38.90
C GLN A 215 27.27 2.31 -38.24
N GLY A 216 26.11 1.73 -38.55
CA GLY A 216 24.84 2.20 -38.00
C GLY A 216 23.78 1.12 -38.14
N VAL A 217 22.93 1.02 -37.12
CA VAL A 217 21.87 0.03 -37.00
C VAL A 217 20.62 0.54 -37.70
N ALA A 218 19.97 -0.35 -38.45
CA ALA A 218 18.69 -0.09 -39.08
C ALA A 218 17.56 -0.23 -38.05
N GLY A 219 16.56 0.63 -38.19
CA GLY A 219 15.34 0.57 -37.40
C GLY A 219 14.16 1.15 -38.16
N THR A 220 12.98 0.98 -37.60
CA THR A 220 11.72 1.51 -38.12
C THR A 220 11.13 2.45 -37.08
N LEU A 221 10.95 3.72 -37.45
CA LEU A 221 10.23 4.70 -36.67
C LEU A 221 8.77 4.69 -37.10
N LEU A 222 7.90 4.19 -36.22
CA LEU A 222 6.46 4.30 -36.30
C LEU A 222 6.02 5.58 -35.60
N THR A 223 5.28 6.44 -36.30
CA THR A 223 4.66 7.65 -35.76
C THR A 223 3.15 7.52 -35.90
N LEU A 224 2.44 7.63 -34.78
CA LEU A 224 1.00 7.46 -34.66
C LEU A 224 0.36 8.80 -34.25
N GLY A 225 -0.37 9.44 -35.16
CA GLY A 225 -1.07 10.70 -34.87
C GLY A 225 -2.32 10.45 -34.04
N TYR A 226 -2.54 11.26 -32.99
CA TYR A 226 -3.74 11.17 -32.16
C TYR A 226 -4.96 11.63 -32.94
N ALA A 227 -6.08 10.91 -32.82
CA ALA A 227 -7.34 11.39 -33.37
C ALA A 227 -7.75 12.68 -32.68
N ALA A 228 -8.11 13.70 -33.48
CA ALA A 228 -8.72 14.91 -32.95
C ALA A 228 -9.93 14.55 -32.05
N PRO A 229 -10.09 15.15 -30.85
CA PRO A 229 -11.16 14.80 -29.91
C PRO A 229 -12.52 14.88 -30.60
N VAL A 230 -13.36 13.86 -30.43
CA VAL A 230 -14.66 13.82 -31.11
C VAL A 230 -15.57 14.88 -30.49
N GLY A 231 -15.70 16.02 -31.18
CA GLY A 231 -16.45 17.20 -30.73
C GLY A 231 -17.96 17.00 -30.62
N GLY A 232 -18.39 16.27 -29.59
CA GLY A 232 -19.78 16.21 -29.13
C GLY A 232 -20.09 17.27 -28.06
N GLU A 233 -21.34 17.28 -27.57
CA GLU A 233 -21.80 18.23 -26.54
C GLU A 233 -21.12 18.05 -25.16
N GLN A 234 -20.44 16.91 -24.94
CA GLN A 234 -19.75 16.57 -23.69
C GLN A 234 -18.34 16.01 -23.96
N PRO A 235 -17.35 16.84 -24.37
CA PRO A 235 -16.03 16.35 -24.79
C PRO A 235 -15.21 15.68 -23.68
N TRP A 236 -15.55 15.88 -22.40
CA TRP A 236 -14.96 15.16 -21.27
C TRP A 236 -15.42 13.69 -21.15
N MET A 237 -16.40 13.26 -21.96
CA MET A 237 -16.83 11.86 -22.05
C MET A 237 -15.95 11.02 -22.97
N ASP A 238 -15.03 11.64 -23.72
CA ASP A 238 -14.06 10.94 -24.56
C ASP A 238 -13.03 10.22 -23.68
N THR A 239 -13.11 8.89 -23.61
CA THR A 239 -12.19 8.06 -22.84
C THR A 239 -10.80 7.94 -23.48
N GLY A 240 -10.64 8.41 -24.72
CA GLY A 240 -9.35 8.56 -25.38
C GLY A 240 -8.49 9.70 -24.82
N LEU A 241 -9.10 10.63 -24.07
CA LEU A 241 -8.42 11.70 -23.35
C LEU A 241 -8.01 11.26 -21.94
N SER A 242 -6.90 11.79 -21.43
CA SER A 242 -6.48 11.51 -20.05
C SER A 242 -7.39 12.12 -19.00
N ALA A 243 -7.33 11.54 -17.80
CA ALA A 243 -8.04 12.02 -16.63
C ALA A 243 -7.84 13.53 -16.37
N ASP A 244 -6.63 14.04 -16.56
CA ASP A 244 -6.26 15.44 -16.40
C ASP A 244 -6.90 16.34 -17.49
N ALA A 245 -6.88 15.91 -18.75
CA ALA A 245 -7.55 16.62 -19.85
C ALA A 245 -9.08 16.63 -19.70
N ARG A 246 -9.68 15.48 -19.36
CA ARG A 246 -11.13 15.33 -19.10
C ARG A 246 -11.57 16.18 -17.91
N ALA A 247 -10.78 16.22 -16.83
CA ALA A 247 -11.04 17.07 -15.68
C ALA A 247 -10.97 18.57 -16.04
N ALA A 248 -9.97 19.01 -16.80
CA ALA A 248 -9.86 20.41 -17.23
C ALA A 248 -11.05 20.85 -18.09
N LEU A 249 -11.48 20.02 -19.05
CA LEU A 249 -12.68 20.24 -19.86
C LEU A 249 -13.94 20.34 -19.00
N LEU A 250 -14.07 19.47 -18.00
CA LEU A 250 -15.23 19.41 -17.11
C LEU A 250 -15.31 20.63 -16.17
N VAL A 251 -14.19 21.00 -15.53
CA VAL A 251 -14.10 22.18 -14.63
C VAL A 251 -14.41 23.49 -15.36
N ALA A 252 -14.09 23.58 -16.65
CA ALA A 252 -14.43 24.74 -17.49
C ALA A 252 -15.95 24.87 -17.76
N GLN A 253 -16.72 23.79 -17.59
CA GLN A 253 -18.17 23.73 -17.84
C GLN A 253 -19.01 23.80 -16.56
N MET A 254 -18.37 23.77 -15.39
CA MET A 254 -19.04 23.86 -14.08
C MET A 254 -19.33 25.31 -13.69
N THR A 255 -20.53 25.53 -13.16
CA THR A 255 -20.88 26.75 -12.42
C THR A 255 -20.09 26.82 -11.12
N VAL A 256 -20.06 28.01 -10.50
CA VAL A 256 -19.44 28.18 -9.17
C VAL A 256 -20.13 27.29 -8.12
N ASP A 257 -21.45 27.14 -8.16
CA ASP A 257 -22.18 26.32 -7.19
C ASP A 257 -21.86 24.83 -7.29
N GLU A 258 -21.76 24.30 -8.51
CA GLU A 258 -21.34 22.91 -8.72
C GLU A 258 -19.87 22.69 -8.31
N LYS A 259 -19.01 23.70 -8.45
CA LYS A 259 -17.63 23.62 -7.95
C LYS A 259 -17.63 23.50 -6.42
N PHE A 260 -18.37 24.37 -5.72
CA PHE A 260 -18.50 24.32 -4.26
C PHE A 260 -19.17 23.03 -3.76
N GLN A 261 -20.16 22.50 -4.47
CA GLN A 261 -20.80 21.20 -4.15
C GLN A 261 -19.77 20.05 -4.07
N MET A 262 -18.71 20.07 -4.88
CA MET A 262 -17.67 19.03 -4.85
C MET A 262 -16.70 19.17 -3.67
N LEU A 263 -16.62 20.36 -3.06
CA LEU A 263 -15.66 20.70 -2.00
C LEU A 263 -16.09 20.28 -0.58
N HIS A 264 -17.31 19.78 -0.40
CA HIS A 264 -17.72 19.20 0.88
C HIS A 264 -18.58 17.96 0.67
N SER A 265 -18.39 16.96 1.53
CA SER A 265 -19.30 15.82 1.65
C SER A 265 -20.23 16.00 2.83
N TYR A 266 -21.45 15.50 2.70
CA TYR A 266 -22.41 15.35 3.79
C TYR A 266 -22.13 14.07 4.56
N PHE A 267 -22.52 14.02 5.83
CA PHE A 267 -22.48 12.79 6.61
C PHE A 267 -23.47 11.78 6.02
N GLY A 268 -22.93 10.66 5.53
CA GLY A 268 -23.72 9.67 4.79
C GLY A 268 -24.74 8.90 5.65
N LEU A 269 -24.75 9.09 6.98
CA LEU A 269 -25.73 8.52 7.91
C LEU A 269 -26.84 9.51 8.34
N GLY A 270 -26.77 10.77 7.90
CA GLY A 270 -27.68 11.83 8.34
C GLY A 270 -27.31 12.44 9.69
N LYS A 271 -27.59 13.74 9.86
CA LYS A 271 -27.25 14.50 11.07
C LYS A 271 -28.15 14.12 12.25
N ASP A 272 -27.56 13.85 13.42
CA ASP A 272 -28.25 13.63 14.70
C ASP A 272 -29.37 12.55 14.66
N GLY A 273 -29.21 11.53 13.81
CA GLY A 273 -30.24 10.50 13.58
C GLY A 273 -31.40 10.94 12.68
N GLY A 274 -31.27 12.08 12.02
CA GLY A 274 -32.17 12.56 10.97
C GLY A 274 -32.07 11.74 9.67
N PRO A 275 -32.81 12.14 8.61
CA PRO A 275 -32.81 11.43 7.35
C PRO A 275 -31.44 11.45 6.66
N LEU A 276 -31.16 10.41 5.87
CA LEU A 276 -30.01 10.40 4.96
C LEU A 276 -30.11 11.56 3.96
N PRO A 277 -28.99 12.16 3.53
CA PRO A 277 -28.97 13.08 2.40
C PRO A 277 -29.59 12.44 1.14
N GLU A 278 -30.27 13.23 0.30
CA GLU A 278 -30.95 12.70 -0.89
C GLU A 278 -29.94 12.05 -1.85
N GLY A 279 -30.13 10.74 -2.10
CA GLY A 279 -29.23 9.94 -2.93
C GLY A 279 -28.08 9.26 -2.17
N ALA A 280 -27.88 9.52 -0.88
CA ALA A 280 -26.86 8.81 -0.07
C ALA A 280 -27.24 7.34 0.16
N VAL A 281 -26.27 6.44 0.06
CA VAL A 281 -26.47 4.98 0.22
C VAL A 281 -26.54 4.55 1.71
N GLY A 282 -26.10 5.39 2.66
CA GLY A 282 -26.05 5.07 4.08
C GLY A 282 -24.70 4.51 4.53
N SER A 283 -23.69 5.38 4.66
CA SER A 283 -22.35 5.07 5.20
C SER A 283 -21.62 6.36 5.61
N ALA A 284 -20.29 6.41 5.56
CA ALA A 284 -19.47 7.51 6.07
C ALA A 284 -19.72 8.90 5.42
N GLY A 285 -19.76 8.98 4.09
CA GLY A 285 -19.80 10.27 3.38
C GLY A 285 -20.51 10.22 2.04
N PHE A 286 -21.06 11.37 1.63
CA PHE A 286 -21.80 11.52 0.37
C PHE A 286 -21.57 12.90 -0.27
N VAL A 287 -21.27 12.94 -1.57
CA VAL A 287 -21.29 14.16 -2.38
C VAL A 287 -22.29 13.97 -3.52
N PRO A 288 -23.30 14.84 -3.69
CA PRO A 288 -24.24 14.73 -4.80
C PRO A 288 -23.53 14.83 -6.16
N GLY A 289 -24.03 14.08 -7.14
CA GLY A 289 -23.55 14.18 -8.53
C GLY A 289 -24.02 15.46 -9.23
N VAL A 290 -23.60 15.64 -10.48
CA VAL A 290 -24.02 16.76 -11.35
C VAL A 290 -24.54 16.17 -12.67
N PRO A 291 -25.84 15.81 -12.75
CA PRO A 291 -26.39 15.03 -13.86
C PRO A 291 -26.21 15.64 -15.25
N ARG A 292 -26.31 16.98 -15.38
CA ARG A 292 -26.13 17.67 -16.68
C ARG A 292 -24.71 17.52 -17.25
N LEU A 293 -23.74 17.24 -16.39
CA LEU A 293 -22.34 17.05 -16.73
C LEU A 293 -21.92 15.57 -16.70
N GLY A 294 -22.84 14.65 -16.40
CA GLY A 294 -22.56 13.22 -16.25
C GLY A 294 -21.79 12.85 -14.97
N ILE A 295 -21.51 13.79 -14.07
CA ILE A 295 -20.71 13.54 -12.85
C ILE A 295 -21.51 12.65 -11.89
N PRO A 296 -21.07 11.40 -11.59
CA PRO A 296 -21.76 10.55 -10.62
C PRO A 296 -21.54 11.07 -9.19
N ALA A 297 -22.42 10.68 -8.27
CA ALA A 297 -22.25 10.99 -6.85
C ALA A 297 -21.01 10.29 -6.28
N GLN A 298 -20.34 10.93 -5.32
CA GLN A 298 -19.33 10.26 -4.48
C GLN A 298 -20.06 9.58 -3.32
N GLN A 299 -19.80 8.29 -3.14
CA GLN A 299 -20.38 7.46 -2.08
C GLN A 299 -19.21 6.82 -1.32
N SER A 300 -19.00 7.27 -0.08
CA SER A 300 -17.86 6.89 0.75
C SER A 300 -18.27 5.94 1.87
N ALA A 301 -17.54 4.84 2.02
CA ALA A 301 -17.68 3.91 3.14
C ALA A 301 -16.36 3.69 3.89
N ASP A 302 -16.46 3.46 5.20
CA ASP A 302 -15.38 2.90 6.01
C ASP A 302 -15.36 1.36 5.87
N ALA A 303 -14.24 0.66 6.10
CA ALA A 303 -12.84 1.11 6.11
C ALA A 303 -11.89 -0.11 5.95
N GLY A 304 -10.69 -0.07 6.56
CA GLY A 304 -9.55 -0.93 6.26
C GLY A 304 -9.66 -2.40 6.64
N VAL A 305 -10.77 -2.86 7.20
CA VAL A 305 -11.05 -4.29 7.48
C VAL A 305 -12.38 -4.79 6.89
N GLY A 306 -13.01 -4.00 6.02
CA GLY A 306 -14.24 -4.36 5.29
C GLY A 306 -15.26 -3.23 5.23
N VAL A 307 -16.29 -3.40 4.40
CA VAL A 307 -17.33 -2.38 4.18
C VAL A 307 -18.30 -2.34 5.35
N THR A 308 -18.33 -1.24 6.11
CA THR A 308 -19.23 -1.11 7.26
C THR A 308 -20.68 -0.89 6.86
N ASN A 309 -21.61 -1.42 7.65
CA ASN A 309 -23.06 -1.19 7.56
C ASN A 309 -23.58 -0.67 8.91
N PRO A 310 -23.40 0.63 9.22
CA PRO A 310 -23.69 1.18 10.55
C PRO A 310 -25.16 1.01 10.91
N GLY A 311 -25.45 0.48 12.09
CA GLY A 311 -26.81 0.18 12.55
C GLY A 311 -27.59 -0.82 11.69
N GLY A 312 -26.97 -1.43 10.67
CA GLY A 312 -27.68 -2.21 9.65
C GLY A 312 -28.67 -1.36 8.85
N LEU A 313 -28.32 -0.10 8.55
CA LEU A 313 -29.15 0.81 7.77
C LEU A 313 -29.48 0.21 6.39
N ARG A 314 -28.49 -0.38 5.73
CA ARG A 314 -28.64 -1.02 4.43
C ARG A 314 -29.14 -2.45 4.61
N LYS A 315 -30.46 -2.66 4.56
CA LYS A 315 -31.08 -3.97 4.83
C LYS A 315 -30.72 -4.98 3.75
N GLY A 316 -30.12 -6.10 4.17
CA GLY A 316 -29.65 -7.16 3.29
C GLY A 316 -28.21 -7.00 2.81
N ASP A 317 -27.57 -5.84 3.01
CA ASP A 317 -26.14 -5.66 2.75
C ASP A 317 -25.31 -6.21 3.93
N HIS A 318 -24.33 -7.03 3.61
CA HIS A 318 -23.32 -7.56 4.53
C HIS A 318 -21.95 -7.53 3.86
N ALA A 319 -20.86 -7.69 4.61
CA ALA A 319 -19.50 -7.64 4.09
C ALA A 319 -18.60 -8.72 4.72
N THR A 320 -17.46 -8.97 4.09
CA THR A 320 -16.36 -9.72 4.67
C THR A 320 -15.69 -8.88 5.74
N ALA A 321 -15.72 -9.34 6.99
CA ALA A 321 -14.83 -8.83 8.03
C ALA A 321 -13.45 -9.46 7.85
N MET A 322 -12.53 -8.71 7.24
CA MET A 322 -11.13 -9.09 7.07
C MET A 322 -10.41 -9.09 8.44
N PRO A 323 -9.32 -9.86 8.60
CA PRO A 323 -8.45 -9.74 9.77
C PRO A 323 -7.80 -8.36 9.86
N SER A 324 -7.38 -7.99 11.06
CA SER A 324 -6.83 -6.67 11.37
C SER A 324 -5.55 -6.31 10.61
N GLY A 325 -5.20 -5.02 10.63
CA GLY A 325 -3.93 -4.48 10.12
C GLY A 325 -2.71 -5.24 10.65
N PRO A 326 -2.58 -5.50 11.97
CA PRO A 326 -1.53 -6.35 12.52
C PRO A 326 -1.53 -7.78 11.99
N SER A 327 -2.69 -8.41 11.76
CA SER A 327 -2.75 -9.75 11.16
C SER A 327 -2.27 -9.72 9.70
N THR A 328 -2.76 -8.77 8.91
CA THR A 328 -2.35 -8.59 7.52
C THR A 328 -0.85 -8.28 7.43
N ALA A 329 -0.34 -7.40 8.28
CA ALA A 329 1.07 -7.05 8.35
C ALA A 329 1.95 -8.21 8.79
N SER A 330 1.49 -8.99 9.77
CA SER A 330 2.18 -10.19 10.25
C SER A 330 2.38 -11.25 9.17
N SER A 331 1.62 -11.21 8.08
CA SER A 331 1.85 -12.10 6.95
C SER A 331 3.19 -11.86 6.25
N TRP A 332 3.74 -10.63 6.33
CA TRP A 332 4.88 -10.14 5.54
C TRP A 332 4.77 -10.49 4.04
N ASN A 333 3.53 -10.47 3.53
CA ASN A 333 3.16 -10.97 2.22
C ASN A 333 2.36 -9.89 1.45
N PRO A 334 3.01 -9.15 0.53
CA PRO A 334 2.36 -8.15 -0.35
C PRO A 334 1.10 -8.67 -1.04
N GLN A 335 1.09 -9.94 -1.43
CA GLN A 335 -0.03 -10.57 -2.13
C GLN A 335 -1.24 -10.82 -1.21
N ILE A 336 -1.03 -11.02 0.10
CA ILE A 336 -2.12 -11.11 1.09
C ILE A 336 -2.79 -9.74 1.26
N ALA A 337 -1.99 -8.68 1.43
CA ALA A 337 -2.53 -7.33 1.56
C ALA A 337 -3.30 -6.89 0.30
N PHE A 338 -2.77 -7.17 -0.89
CA PHE A 338 -3.46 -6.92 -2.16
C PHE A 338 -4.77 -7.71 -2.28
N ALA A 339 -4.80 -9.00 -1.93
CA ALA A 339 -6.00 -9.83 -1.99
C ALA A 339 -7.10 -9.37 -1.02
N GLY A 340 -6.71 -8.91 0.18
CA GLY A 340 -7.63 -8.28 1.13
C GLY A 340 -8.19 -6.96 0.59
N GLY A 341 -7.33 -6.08 0.08
CA GLY A 341 -7.73 -4.83 -0.57
C GLY A 341 -8.70 -5.04 -1.75
N ALA A 342 -8.39 -5.99 -2.63
CA ALA A 342 -9.24 -6.33 -3.77
C ALA A 342 -10.58 -6.96 -3.37
N THR A 343 -10.65 -7.63 -2.22
CA THR A 343 -11.91 -8.11 -1.64
C THR A 343 -12.76 -6.93 -1.16
N MET A 344 -12.19 -6.04 -0.35
CA MET A 344 -12.91 -4.86 0.15
C MET A 344 -13.34 -3.91 -0.96
N GLY A 345 -12.49 -3.67 -1.97
CA GLY A 345 -12.82 -2.83 -3.13
C GLY A 345 -13.96 -3.41 -3.99
N ARG A 346 -13.97 -4.74 -4.19
CA ARG A 346 -15.03 -5.42 -4.95
C ARG A 346 -16.37 -5.29 -4.22
N GLU A 347 -16.38 -5.60 -2.92
CA GLU A 347 -17.59 -5.49 -2.09
C GLU A 347 -18.09 -4.04 -1.99
N ALA A 348 -17.18 -3.06 -1.90
CA ALA A 348 -17.53 -1.64 -1.90
C ALA A 348 -18.23 -1.24 -3.21
N TRP A 349 -17.66 -1.59 -4.37
CA TRP A 349 -18.28 -1.32 -5.68
C TRP A 349 -19.65 -2.02 -5.81
N GLN A 350 -19.74 -3.29 -5.41
CA GLN A 350 -20.99 -4.07 -5.40
C GLN A 350 -22.04 -3.52 -4.41
N GLN A 351 -21.66 -2.70 -3.42
CA GLN A 351 -22.57 -2.03 -2.49
C GLN A 351 -22.87 -0.57 -2.85
N ARG A 352 -22.47 -0.12 -4.06
CA ARG A 352 -22.62 1.26 -4.59
C ARG A 352 -21.65 2.30 -4.02
N PHE A 353 -20.57 1.89 -3.38
CA PHE A 353 -19.50 2.80 -2.94
C PHE A 353 -18.41 2.92 -4.00
N ASN A 354 -17.97 4.15 -4.26
CA ASN A 354 -16.85 4.44 -5.17
C ASN A 354 -15.66 5.07 -4.45
N ILE A 355 -15.79 5.38 -3.16
CA ILE A 355 -14.68 5.70 -2.26
C ILE A 355 -14.73 4.72 -1.08
N LEU A 356 -13.62 4.04 -0.80
CA LEU A 356 -13.43 3.25 0.40
C LEU A 356 -12.31 3.90 1.22
N LEU A 357 -12.63 4.22 2.47
CA LEU A 357 -11.79 4.97 3.40
C LEU A 357 -10.75 4.03 4.05
N ALA A 358 -10.05 3.28 3.20
CA ALA A 358 -9.07 2.26 3.54
C ALA A 358 -7.68 2.67 3.01
N GLY A 359 -6.67 2.50 3.86
CA GLY A 359 -5.30 2.92 3.60
C GLY A 359 -4.60 3.48 4.84
N SER A 360 -4.83 2.87 6.01
CA SER A 360 -4.35 3.39 7.30
C SER A 360 -2.85 3.09 7.50
N VAL A 361 -1.97 4.09 7.34
CA VAL A 361 -0.49 3.93 7.29
C VAL A 361 0.25 4.41 8.57
N ASN A 362 -0.45 5.00 9.54
CA ASN A 362 0.12 5.46 10.80
C ASN A 362 0.99 4.39 11.47
N LEU A 363 2.16 4.77 12.01
CA LEU A 363 3.02 3.81 12.70
C LEU A 363 2.49 3.52 14.11
N GLN A 364 2.66 2.28 14.55
CA GLN A 364 2.33 1.86 15.91
C GLN A 364 3.40 2.36 16.89
N ARG A 365 3.37 3.67 17.19
CA ARG A 365 4.30 4.34 18.13
C ARG A 365 4.12 3.94 19.59
N ASP A 366 2.91 3.54 19.98
CA ASP A 366 2.60 3.09 21.34
C ASP A 366 1.65 1.88 21.30
N PRO A 367 1.94 0.77 22.01
CA PRO A 367 1.08 -0.42 22.01
C PRO A 367 -0.32 -0.15 22.59
N ARG A 368 -0.51 0.95 23.35
CA ARG A 368 -1.80 1.32 23.94
C ARG A 368 -2.74 2.05 22.98
N ASN A 369 -2.27 2.50 21.81
CA ASN A 369 -3.12 3.21 20.84
C ASN A 369 -4.36 2.38 20.46
N GLY A 370 -5.55 2.97 20.63
CA GLY A 370 -6.84 2.34 20.38
C GLY A 370 -7.06 1.80 18.96
N ARG A 371 -6.32 2.31 17.97
CA ARG A 371 -6.45 1.96 16.54
C ARG A 371 -5.29 1.14 15.96
N ASN A 372 -4.38 0.61 16.79
CA ASN A 372 -3.31 -0.26 16.29
C ASN A 372 -3.84 -1.42 15.42
N PHE A 373 -5.04 -1.93 15.70
CA PHE A 373 -5.71 -2.95 14.88
C PHE A 373 -6.04 -2.52 13.44
N GLU A 374 -6.04 -1.23 13.11
CA GLU A 374 -6.21 -0.73 11.73
C GLU A 374 -4.87 -0.48 11.03
N TYR A 375 -3.76 -0.46 11.79
CA TYR A 375 -2.43 -0.04 11.34
C TYR A 375 -1.51 -1.24 11.09
N ALA A 376 -0.48 -1.05 10.25
CA ALA A 376 0.35 -2.15 9.74
C ALA A 376 1.70 -2.37 10.44
N GLY A 377 1.94 -1.74 11.60
CA GLY A 377 3.10 -2.00 12.46
C GLY A 377 3.97 -0.79 12.75
N GLU A 378 5.19 -1.03 13.22
CA GLU A 378 6.12 0.00 13.71
C GLU A 378 7.21 0.42 12.70
N ASP A 379 7.35 -0.33 11.61
CA ASP A 379 8.39 -0.11 10.60
C ASP A 379 7.82 0.53 9.32
N PRO A 380 8.41 1.63 8.81
CA PRO A 380 7.87 2.34 7.65
C PRO A 380 7.94 1.56 6.34
N LEU A 381 8.93 0.67 6.16
CA LEU A 381 9.00 -0.15 4.96
C LEU A 381 7.94 -1.25 4.98
N LEU A 382 7.79 -1.96 6.11
CA LEU A 382 6.75 -2.99 6.23
C LEU A 382 5.35 -2.40 6.13
N ALA A 383 5.07 -1.35 6.91
CA ALA A 383 3.76 -0.70 6.95
C ALA A 383 3.42 -0.04 5.60
N GLY A 384 4.33 0.77 5.06
CA GLY A 384 4.14 1.46 3.78
C GLY A 384 3.93 0.47 2.64
N ARG A 385 4.73 -0.60 2.56
CA ARG A 385 4.58 -1.60 1.50
C ARG A 385 3.25 -2.33 1.58
N LEU A 386 2.86 -2.85 2.74
CA LEU A 386 1.66 -3.68 2.84
C LEU A 386 0.37 -2.85 2.76
N VAL A 387 0.33 -1.64 3.34
CA VAL A 387 -0.84 -0.75 3.17
C VAL A 387 -0.94 -0.23 1.73
N GLY A 388 0.20 0.06 1.08
CA GLY A 388 0.24 0.39 -0.35
C GLY A 388 -0.32 -0.72 -1.24
N GLU A 389 0.00 -1.99 -0.96
CA GLU A 389 -0.56 -3.12 -1.71
C GLU A 389 -2.08 -3.30 -1.45
N SER A 390 -2.55 -3.02 -0.23
CA SER A 390 -3.99 -2.99 0.08
C SER A 390 -4.72 -1.89 -0.70
N ILE A 391 -4.17 -0.68 -0.72
CA ILE A 391 -4.64 0.46 -1.55
C ILE A 391 -4.70 0.04 -3.04
N ARG A 392 -3.64 -0.58 -3.56
CA ARG A 392 -3.59 -1.09 -4.94
C ARG A 392 -4.68 -2.15 -5.19
N GLY A 393 -4.96 -2.99 -4.20
CA GLY A 393 -6.05 -3.96 -4.18
C GLY A 393 -7.41 -3.30 -4.34
N VAL A 394 -7.75 -2.32 -3.49
CA VAL A 394 -9.03 -1.59 -3.54
C VAL A 394 -9.23 -0.93 -4.92
N GLN A 395 -8.19 -0.26 -5.42
CA GLN A 395 -8.25 0.49 -6.68
C GLN A 395 -8.28 -0.41 -7.92
N SER A 396 -7.86 -1.67 -7.79
CA SER A 396 -8.09 -2.69 -8.81
C SER A 396 -9.57 -2.98 -9.06
N GLN A 397 -10.52 -2.39 -8.32
CA GLN A 397 -11.96 -2.66 -8.40
C GLN A 397 -12.83 -1.40 -8.70
N HIS A 398 -12.26 -0.34 -9.29
CA HIS A 398 -12.96 0.93 -9.59
C HIS A 398 -13.48 1.67 -8.34
N VAL A 399 -12.75 1.56 -7.24
CA VAL A 399 -13.01 2.25 -5.97
C VAL A 399 -11.76 3.03 -5.59
N ILE A 400 -11.90 4.31 -5.29
CA ILE A 400 -10.81 5.15 -4.78
C ILE A 400 -10.49 4.69 -3.36
N SER A 401 -9.22 4.40 -3.08
CA SER A 401 -8.75 4.19 -1.71
C SER A 401 -8.33 5.53 -1.10
N THR A 402 -8.43 5.63 0.23
CA THR A 402 -8.02 6.82 0.99
C THR A 402 -6.88 6.50 1.93
N MET A 403 -5.68 6.99 1.61
CA MET A 403 -4.51 6.88 2.46
C MET A 403 -4.66 7.81 3.68
N LYS A 404 -4.64 7.25 4.90
CA LYS A 404 -5.00 7.96 6.15
C LYS A 404 -4.13 7.54 7.34
N HIS A 405 -4.06 8.31 8.43
CA HIS A 405 -4.47 9.70 8.60
C HIS A 405 -3.18 10.53 8.56
N PHE A 406 -3.06 11.36 7.52
CA PHE A 406 -1.83 12.05 7.14
C PHE A 406 -1.67 13.35 7.97
N ALA A 407 -0.82 13.41 8.99
CA ALA A 407 0.10 12.38 9.52
C ALA A 407 0.06 12.33 11.05
N LEU A 408 0.76 11.36 11.66
CA LEU A 408 1.03 11.29 13.11
C LEU A 408 -0.21 11.19 14.02
N ASN A 409 -1.28 10.53 13.55
CA ASN A 409 -2.47 10.20 14.34
C ASN A 409 -2.28 8.88 15.09
N ASP A 410 -1.26 8.85 15.94
CA ASP A 410 -0.71 7.61 16.52
C ASP A 410 -1.11 7.42 18.00
N MET A 411 -2.07 8.23 18.49
CA MET A 411 -2.84 8.04 19.72
C MET A 411 -4.25 8.64 19.57
N GLU A 412 -5.26 7.99 20.13
CA GLU A 412 -6.65 8.47 20.06
C GLU A 412 -7.00 9.47 21.17
N THR A 413 -6.28 9.41 22.30
CA THR A 413 -6.50 10.25 23.46
C THR A 413 -6.33 11.72 23.09
N SER A 414 -7.44 12.47 23.14
CA SER A 414 -7.50 13.87 22.75
C SER A 414 -7.02 14.15 21.32
N ARG A 415 -7.15 13.19 20.38
CA ARG A 415 -6.67 13.30 18.98
C ARG A 415 -7.11 14.58 18.26
N ASN A 416 -8.31 15.08 18.54
CA ASN A 416 -8.84 16.32 17.95
C ASN A 416 -8.14 17.61 18.45
N PHE A 417 -7.23 17.52 19.43
CA PHE A 417 -6.65 18.68 20.10
C PHE A 417 -5.18 18.55 20.47
N HIS A 418 -4.63 17.36 20.76
CA HIS A 418 -3.22 17.26 21.15
C HIS A 418 -2.30 17.69 19.99
N SER A 419 -1.06 18.04 20.32
CA SER A 419 -0.01 18.32 19.33
C SER A 419 1.09 17.27 19.40
N ALA A 420 1.36 16.58 18.31
CA ALA A 420 2.51 15.69 18.14
C ALA A 420 3.72 16.52 17.72
N GLU A 421 4.76 16.53 18.56
CA GLU A 421 5.99 17.32 18.31
C GLU A 421 7.10 16.37 17.84
N ILE A 422 7.64 16.67 16.66
CA ILE A 422 8.70 15.86 16.03
C ILE A 422 9.53 16.69 15.03
N GLY A 423 10.84 16.55 15.10
CA GLY A 423 11.77 17.16 14.16
C GLY A 423 11.61 16.65 12.73
N GLU A 424 11.83 17.52 11.74
CA GLU A 424 11.57 17.23 10.32
C GLU A 424 12.30 15.97 9.82
N GLN A 425 13.58 15.79 10.15
CA GLN A 425 14.33 14.58 9.79
C GLN A 425 13.69 13.32 10.37
N ALA A 426 13.35 13.35 11.67
CA ALA A 426 12.75 12.22 12.36
C ALA A 426 11.40 11.83 11.74
N MET A 427 10.56 12.82 11.45
CA MET A 427 9.27 12.66 10.78
C MET A 427 9.42 12.10 9.34
N ARG A 428 10.43 12.58 8.60
CA ARG A 428 10.77 12.08 7.25
C ARG A 428 11.33 10.66 7.25
N GLU A 429 12.05 10.26 8.30
CA GLU A 429 12.63 8.91 8.45
C GLU A 429 11.71 7.89 9.17
N SER A 430 10.48 8.29 9.51
CA SER A 430 9.48 7.41 10.14
C SER A 430 8.12 7.51 9.44
N ASP A 431 7.15 8.23 10.00
CA ASP A 431 5.77 8.19 9.52
C ASP A 431 5.63 8.66 8.08
N LEU A 432 6.30 9.75 7.69
CA LEU A 432 6.23 10.22 6.30
C LEU A 432 6.88 9.24 5.33
N LEU A 433 7.93 8.51 5.72
CA LEU A 433 8.48 7.44 4.88
C LEU A 433 7.47 6.30 4.67
N ALA A 434 6.68 5.96 5.70
CA ALA A 434 5.61 4.97 5.57
C ALA A 434 4.54 5.44 4.56
N PHE A 435 4.08 6.69 4.68
CA PHE A 435 3.16 7.31 3.72
C PHE A 435 3.73 7.42 2.30
N GLU A 436 5.03 7.73 2.16
CA GLU A 436 5.73 7.85 0.88
C GLU A 436 5.78 6.49 0.16
N ILE A 437 6.21 5.43 0.86
CA ILE A 437 6.27 4.06 0.32
C ILE A 437 4.85 3.54 0.00
N ALA A 438 3.84 3.87 0.80
CA ALA A 438 2.44 3.54 0.52
C ALA A 438 1.90 4.28 -0.72
N LEU A 439 2.30 5.54 -0.92
CA LEU A 439 1.95 6.33 -2.10
C LEU A 439 2.60 5.75 -3.36
N GLU A 440 3.90 5.43 -3.31
CA GLU A 440 4.64 4.85 -4.43
C GLU A 440 4.13 3.46 -4.82
N THR A 441 3.83 2.62 -3.82
CA THR A 441 3.34 1.24 -4.00
C THR A 441 1.86 1.20 -4.41
N GLY A 442 1.01 1.99 -3.75
CA GLY A 442 -0.44 1.93 -3.89
C GLY A 442 -1.06 2.92 -4.87
N LYS A 443 -0.40 4.07 -5.07
CA LYS A 443 -0.90 5.21 -5.87
C LYS A 443 -2.35 5.59 -5.47
N PRO A 444 -2.61 5.95 -4.20
CA PRO A 444 -3.95 6.25 -3.71
C PRO A 444 -4.59 7.41 -4.51
N GLY A 445 -5.90 7.33 -4.74
CA GLY A 445 -6.66 8.42 -5.38
C GLY A 445 -6.97 9.57 -4.41
N SER A 446 -7.02 9.30 -3.11
CA SER A 446 -7.29 10.29 -2.07
C SER A 446 -6.38 10.13 -0.85
N VAL A 447 -6.14 11.24 -0.15
CA VAL A 447 -5.47 11.27 1.15
C VAL A 447 -6.40 11.93 2.17
N MET A 448 -6.45 11.41 3.39
CA MET A 448 -7.19 12.03 4.50
C MET A 448 -6.20 12.67 5.47
N CYS A 449 -6.30 13.98 5.68
CA CYS A 449 -5.48 14.67 6.67
C CYS A 449 -5.94 14.36 8.10
N SER A 450 -4.99 14.33 9.05
CA SER A 450 -5.25 13.92 10.43
C SER A 450 -5.94 14.99 11.30
N TYR A 451 -6.56 14.51 12.39
CA TYR A 451 -7.19 15.31 13.44
C TYR A 451 -6.22 16.18 14.23
N ASN A 452 -5.06 15.63 14.57
CA ASN A 452 -4.17 16.21 15.56
C ASN A 452 -3.44 17.43 15.03
N ARG A 453 -2.85 18.17 15.95
CA ARG A 453 -1.80 19.12 15.61
C ARG A 453 -0.49 18.37 15.42
N ILE A 454 0.32 18.82 14.48
CA ILE A 454 1.72 18.42 14.27
C ILE A 454 2.52 19.72 14.40
N ASN A 455 3.50 19.75 15.31
CA ASN A 455 4.32 20.94 15.58
C ASN A 455 3.47 22.23 15.74
N GLY A 456 2.34 22.12 16.45
CA GLY A 456 1.38 23.19 16.73
C GLY A 456 0.31 23.48 15.65
N ILE A 457 0.37 22.86 14.47
CA ILE A 457 -0.53 23.12 13.33
C ILE A 457 -1.42 21.89 13.06
N TYR A 458 -2.73 22.07 12.98
CA TYR A 458 -3.68 20.98 12.65
C TYR A 458 -3.36 20.35 11.29
N GLY A 459 -3.43 19.01 11.18
CA GLY A 459 -3.10 18.27 9.97
C GLY A 459 -3.80 18.81 8.71
N CYS A 460 -5.10 19.05 8.79
CA CYS A 460 -5.91 19.64 7.72
C CYS A 460 -5.71 21.15 7.47
N GLU A 461 -4.76 21.79 8.15
CA GLU A 461 -4.31 23.17 7.90
C GLU A 461 -2.78 23.25 7.68
N HIS A 462 -2.10 22.11 7.52
CA HIS A 462 -0.63 22.01 7.54
C HIS A 462 -0.01 22.11 6.14
N ASP A 463 0.27 23.33 5.69
CA ASP A 463 0.85 23.64 4.35
C ASP A 463 2.09 22.79 4.02
N TYR A 464 3.04 22.67 4.96
CA TYR A 464 4.23 21.86 4.73
C TYR A 464 3.89 20.39 4.41
N LEU A 465 2.92 19.77 5.09
CA LEU A 465 2.56 18.37 4.84
C LEU A 465 1.77 18.24 3.53
N MET A 466 0.68 18.99 3.37
CA MET A 466 -0.25 18.80 2.25
C MET A 466 0.25 19.42 0.94
N ASN A 467 0.77 20.65 0.96
CA ASN A 467 1.30 21.30 -0.23
C ASN A 467 2.75 20.90 -0.51
N GLN A 468 3.67 21.14 0.44
CA GLN A 468 5.11 21.01 0.15
C GLN A 468 5.52 19.53 0.01
N VAL A 469 5.27 18.70 1.02
CA VAL A 469 5.61 17.27 0.99
C VAL A 469 4.74 16.53 -0.03
N LEU A 470 3.44 16.42 0.22
CA LEU A 470 2.55 15.52 -0.52
C LEU A 470 2.36 15.96 -1.99
N LYS A 471 1.95 17.21 -2.23
CA LYS A 471 1.63 17.68 -3.59
C LYS A 471 2.84 18.12 -4.40
N GLN A 472 3.83 18.80 -3.80
CA GLN A 472 4.95 19.40 -4.52
C GLN A 472 6.20 18.51 -4.58
N GLU A 473 6.55 17.81 -3.50
CA GLU A 473 7.72 16.92 -3.49
C GLU A 473 7.34 15.52 -4.02
N TRP A 474 6.37 14.84 -3.40
CA TRP A 474 5.89 13.50 -3.80
C TRP A 474 4.95 13.48 -5.02
N LYS A 475 4.63 14.65 -5.59
CA LYS A 475 3.81 14.82 -6.81
C LYS A 475 2.43 14.17 -6.75
N PHE A 476 1.80 14.11 -5.57
CA PHE A 476 0.48 13.50 -5.40
C PHE A 476 -0.58 14.12 -6.35
N PRO A 477 -1.14 13.35 -7.29
CA PRO A 477 -2.06 13.85 -8.31
C PRO A 477 -3.53 13.81 -7.86
N GLY A 478 -3.81 13.15 -6.73
CA GLY A 478 -5.17 13.02 -6.18
C GLY A 478 -5.62 14.25 -5.40
N PHE A 479 -6.71 14.08 -4.65
CA PHE A 479 -7.28 15.08 -3.77
C PHE A 479 -7.08 14.75 -2.29
N VAL A 480 -6.99 15.79 -1.45
CA VAL A 480 -6.94 15.66 0.01
C VAL A 480 -8.32 15.95 0.59
N MET A 481 -8.86 15.03 1.38
CA MET A 481 -10.08 15.20 2.17
C MET A 481 -9.76 15.35 3.66
N SER A 482 -10.68 15.91 4.43
CA SER A 482 -10.54 15.95 5.90
C SER A 482 -11.02 14.67 6.55
N ASP A 483 -10.54 14.42 7.76
CA ASP A 483 -11.24 13.56 8.72
C ASP A 483 -12.52 14.27 9.25
N TRP A 484 -13.42 13.53 9.91
CA TRP A 484 -14.73 14.00 10.40
C TRP A 484 -14.60 14.90 11.63
N GLY A 485 -14.48 16.22 11.42
CA GLY A 485 -14.25 17.20 12.49
C GLY A 485 -12.85 17.81 12.49
N GLY A 486 -12.05 17.53 11.45
CA GLY A 486 -10.67 18.02 11.31
C GLY A 486 -10.52 19.44 10.74
N VAL A 487 -11.61 20.15 10.40
CA VAL A 487 -11.52 21.45 9.71
C VAL A 487 -11.86 22.61 10.64
N HIS A 488 -10.99 23.63 10.64
CA HIS A 488 -11.12 24.76 11.58
C HIS A 488 -11.13 26.13 10.89
N SER A 489 -11.00 26.17 9.57
CA SER A 489 -11.08 27.37 8.74
C SER A 489 -11.42 27.05 7.29
N GLY A 490 -11.95 28.02 6.55
CA GLY A 490 -12.12 27.91 5.09
C GLY A 490 -10.83 28.25 4.36
N SER A 491 -10.41 29.53 4.43
CA SER A 491 -9.28 30.03 3.64
C SER A 491 -7.92 29.43 4.00
N LYS A 492 -7.58 29.29 5.30
CA LYS A 492 -6.28 28.74 5.71
C LYS A 492 -6.16 27.26 5.34
N ALA A 493 -7.18 26.43 5.59
CA ALA A 493 -7.18 25.03 5.17
C ALA A 493 -7.11 24.86 3.64
N ALA A 494 -7.92 25.62 2.88
CA ALA A 494 -7.91 25.58 1.42
C ALA A 494 -6.56 26.02 0.82
N LEU A 495 -5.92 27.06 1.38
CA LEU A 495 -4.58 27.50 0.97
C LEU A 495 -3.48 26.52 1.39
N ALA A 496 -3.62 25.84 2.53
CA ALA A 496 -2.69 24.81 3.00
C ALA A 496 -2.73 23.51 2.19
N GLY A 497 -3.75 23.31 1.34
CA GLY A 497 -3.82 22.19 0.40
C GLY A 497 -4.98 21.21 0.62
N LEU A 498 -5.89 21.45 1.56
CA LEU A 498 -7.11 20.66 1.70
C LEU A 498 -8.04 20.90 0.49
N ASP A 499 -8.55 19.84 -0.13
CA ASP A 499 -9.42 19.91 -1.32
C ASP A 499 -10.90 19.62 -1.03
N GLN A 500 -11.22 18.84 0.01
CA GLN A 500 -12.60 18.51 0.38
C GLN A 500 -12.80 18.44 1.90
N GLN A 501 -13.84 19.09 2.43
CA GLN A 501 -14.27 18.98 3.83
C GLN A 501 -15.22 17.78 4.01
N SER A 502 -15.04 17.00 5.06
CA SER A 502 -15.89 15.84 5.37
C SER A 502 -16.91 16.15 6.47
N ALA A 503 -18.20 16.11 6.12
CA ALA A 503 -19.34 16.19 7.05
C ALA A 503 -19.32 17.38 8.02
N GLY A 504 -18.90 18.55 7.52
CA GLY A 504 -18.75 19.77 8.31
C GLY A 504 -20.03 20.30 8.93
N GLU A 505 -21.20 19.84 8.46
CA GLU A 505 -22.51 20.16 9.05
C GLU A 505 -22.81 19.37 10.33
N VAL A 506 -22.05 18.30 10.61
CA VAL A 506 -22.20 17.44 11.80
C VAL A 506 -21.02 17.61 12.76
N PHE A 507 -19.78 17.54 12.27
CA PHE A 507 -18.59 17.39 13.11
C PHE A 507 -17.75 18.66 13.30
N ASP A 508 -17.83 19.61 12.38
CA ASP A 508 -17.13 20.89 12.47
C ASP A 508 -18.01 21.99 13.07
N LYS A 509 -17.40 23.12 13.44
CA LYS A 509 -18.12 24.32 13.92
C LYS A 509 -18.89 25.04 12.80
N ALA A 510 -18.56 24.77 11.53
CA ALA A 510 -19.20 25.31 10.35
C ALA A 510 -18.84 24.46 9.11
N VAL A 511 -19.65 24.54 8.05
CA VAL A 511 -19.27 24.09 6.71
C VAL A 511 -18.32 25.13 6.11
N TYR A 512 -17.06 25.08 6.54
CA TYR A 512 -15.99 25.98 6.15
C TYR A 512 -15.74 26.03 4.63
N PHE A 513 -16.00 24.93 3.92
CA PHE A 513 -15.78 24.79 2.48
C PHE A 513 -17.01 25.18 1.62
N ASP A 514 -18.04 25.78 2.23
CA ASP A 514 -19.13 26.47 1.51
C ASP A 514 -19.08 27.99 1.77
N GLU A 515 -20.07 28.60 2.45
CA GLU A 515 -20.17 30.07 2.65
C GLU A 515 -18.85 30.77 3.06
N PRO A 516 -18.07 30.29 4.05
CA PRO A 516 -16.82 30.97 4.45
C PRO A 516 -15.75 30.95 3.34
N LEU A 517 -15.66 29.87 2.58
CA LEU A 517 -14.73 29.75 1.45
C LEU A 517 -15.23 30.53 0.23
N ARG A 518 -16.54 30.58 -0.03
CA ARG A 518 -17.16 31.45 -1.05
C ARG A 518 -16.80 32.91 -0.83
N LEU A 519 -16.93 33.40 0.41
CA LEU A 519 -16.54 34.76 0.79
C LEU A 519 -15.03 35.00 0.61
N ALA A 520 -14.19 34.01 0.95
CA ALA A 520 -12.74 34.10 0.76
C ALA A 520 -12.33 34.11 -0.72
N VAL A 521 -13.02 33.38 -1.59
CA VAL A 521 -12.80 33.40 -3.05
C VAL A 521 -13.28 34.72 -3.66
N ALA A 522 -14.50 35.15 -3.34
CA ALA A 522 -15.06 36.41 -3.81
C ALA A 522 -14.24 37.65 -3.36
N GLY A 523 -13.65 37.59 -2.16
CA GLY A 523 -12.73 38.60 -1.65
C GLY A 523 -11.29 38.48 -2.16
N GLY A 524 -10.96 37.49 -2.99
CA GLY A 524 -9.61 37.27 -3.54
C GLY A 524 -8.57 36.76 -2.53
N VAL A 525 -8.97 36.36 -1.33
CA VAL A 525 -8.10 35.74 -0.31
C VAL A 525 -7.69 34.32 -0.74
N VAL A 526 -8.62 33.59 -1.35
CA VAL A 526 -8.35 32.32 -2.03
C VAL A 526 -8.49 32.56 -3.53
N PRO A 527 -7.43 32.36 -4.35
CA PRO A 527 -7.54 32.56 -5.80
C PRO A 527 -8.55 31.60 -6.45
N GLN A 528 -9.26 32.06 -7.48
CA GLN A 528 -10.13 31.21 -8.30
C GLN A 528 -9.40 29.97 -8.83
N ALA A 529 -8.12 30.11 -9.19
CA ALA A 529 -7.28 28.98 -9.63
C ALA A 529 -7.12 27.88 -8.56
N ARG A 530 -7.20 28.21 -7.26
CA ARG A 530 -7.18 27.20 -6.18
C ARG A 530 -8.53 26.51 -6.05
N LEU A 531 -9.64 27.23 -6.20
CA LEU A 531 -10.98 26.64 -6.31
C LEU A 531 -11.05 25.66 -7.49
N ASP A 532 -10.51 26.05 -8.65
CA ASP A 532 -10.48 25.20 -9.84
C ASP A 532 -9.55 23.97 -9.67
N ASP A 533 -8.37 24.11 -9.04
CA ASP A 533 -7.46 22.99 -8.72
C ASP A 533 -8.07 21.97 -7.74
N MET A 534 -8.79 22.41 -6.69
CA MET A 534 -9.47 21.49 -5.76
C MET A 534 -10.48 20.60 -6.50
N VAL A 535 -11.31 21.19 -7.35
CA VAL A 535 -12.33 20.45 -8.11
C VAL A 535 -11.69 19.60 -9.21
N ALA A 536 -10.65 20.12 -9.89
CA ALA A 536 -9.91 19.38 -10.90
C ALA A 536 -9.31 18.09 -10.33
N ARG A 537 -8.69 18.13 -9.13
CA ARG A 537 -8.12 16.96 -8.45
C ARG A 537 -9.14 15.87 -8.16
N ILE A 538 -10.32 16.25 -7.68
CA ILE A 538 -11.41 15.31 -7.39
C ILE A 538 -11.87 14.63 -8.69
N LEU A 539 -12.16 15.41 -9.73
CA LEU A 539 -12.65 14.89 -11.02
C LEU A 539 -11.59 14.05 -11.75
N ARG A 540 -10.34 14.52 -11.76
CA ARG A 540 -9.18 13.79 -12.28
C ARG A 540 -9.03 12.44 -11.60
N THR A 541 -9.25 12.38 -10.29
CA THR A 541 -9.24 11.11 -9.55
C THR A 541 -10.40 10.21 -9.98
N MET A 542 -11.61 10.74 -10.10
CA MET A 542 -12.78 9.96 -10.56
C MET A 542 -12.59 9.36 -11.96
N PHE A 543 -11.95 10.08 -12.88
CA PHE A 543 -11.56 9.53 -14.19
C PHE A 543 -10.42 8.50 -14.07
N ALA A 544 -9.35 8.82 -13.34
CA ALA A 544 -8.15 7.98 -13.27
C ALA A 544 -8.40 6.58 -12.65
N HIS A 545 -9.37 6.46 -11.74
CA HIS A 545 -9.74 5.17 -11.14
C HIS A 545 -10.95 4.51 -11.83
N GLY A 546 -11.53 5.15 -12.86
CA GLY A 546 -12.66 4.64 -13.63
C GLY A 546 -14.02 4.80 -12.94
N ASN A 547 -14.09 5.46 -11.78
CA ASN A 547 -15.31 5.72 -11.03
C ASN A 547 -16.35 6.54 -11.82
N PHE A 548 -15.87 7.39 -12.74
CA PHE A 548 -16.72 8.20 -13.60
C PHE A 548 -17.39 7.35 -14.68
N ASP A 549 -16.61 6.50 -15.35
CA ASP A 549 -17.03 5.72 -16.52
C ASP A 549 -17.75 4.41 -16.13
N LEU A 550 -17.41 3.86 -14.97
CA LEU A 550 -17.95 2.63 -14.40
C LEU A 550 -18.47 2.87 -12.97
N PRO A 551 -19.51 3.71 -12.80
CA PRO A 551 -20.08 4.02 -11.50
C PRO A 551 -20.64 2.75 -10.82
N PRO A 552 -20.57 2.67 -9.49
CA PRO A 552 -20.79 1.44 -8.75
C PRO A 552 -22.28 1.04 -8.73
N GLN A 553 -22.54 -0.27 -8.78
CA GLN A 553 -23.88 -0.82 -8.91
C GLN A 553 -24.20 -1.78 -7.76
N HIS A 554 -25.45 -1.86 -7.33
CA HIS A 554 -25.85 -2.83 -6.31
C HIS A 554 -25.88 -4.24 -6.89
N GLN A 555 -25.05 -5.12 -6.34
CA GLN A 555 -24.92 -6.52 -6.75
C GLN A 555 -24.69 -7.40 -5.50
N PRO A 556 -25.09 -8.69 -5.53
CA PRO A 556 -24.69 -9.63 -4.48
C PRO A 556 -23.16 -9.76 -4.41
N ILE A 557 -22.62 -9.84 -3.20
CA ILE A 557 -21.18 -10.10 -2.99
C ILE A 557 -20.86 -11.60 -3.08
N ASP A 558 -19.60 -11.92 -3.35
CA ASP A 558 -19.08 -13.30 -3.32
C ASP A 558 -18.55 -13.63 -1.92
N ASP A 559 -19.43 -14.22 -1.11
CA ASP A 559 -19.16 -14.59 0.28
C ASP A 559 -18.00 -15.60 0.41
N GLU A 560 -17.89 -16.58 -0.50
CA GLU A 560 -16.86 -17.62 -0.40
C GLU A 560 -15.49 -17.08 -0.80
N ALA A 561 -15.40 -16.24 -1.83
CA ALA A 561 -14.15 -15.55 -2.16
C ALA A 561 -13.69 -14.64 -1.00
N GLY A 562 -14.63 -13.93 -0.36
CA GLY A 562 -14.37 -13.11 0.82
C GLY A 562 -13.89 -13.95 2.02
N PHE A 563 -14.56 -15.06 2.29
CA PHE A 563 -14.14 -16.00 3.34
C PHE A 563 -12.76 -16.61 3.09
N LEU A 564 -12.45 -17.04 1.86
CA LEU A 564 -11.13 -17.58 1.52
C LEU A 564 -10.03 -16.53 1.71
N ALA A 565 -10.28 -15.27 1.36
CA ALA A 565 -9.36 -14.17 1.62
C ALA A 565 -9.15 -13.92 3.12
N ALA A 566 -10.24 -13.88 3.90
CA ALA A 566 -10.18 -13.68 5.35
C ALA A 566 -9.44 -14.84 6.07
N GLN A 567 -9.81 -16.10 5.76
CA GLN A 567 -9.18 -17.28 6.34
C GLN A 567 -7.67 -17.32 6.03
N ARG A 568 -7.29 -17.12 4.76
CA ARG A 568 -5.88 -17.13 4.38
C ARG A 568 -5.08 -16.02 5.06
N THR A 569 -5.69 -14.86 5.30
CA THR A 569 -5.04 -13.73 5.97
C THR A 569 -4.76 -14.02 7.46
N VAL A 570 -5.66 -14.69 8.18
CA VAL A 570 -5.38 -15.15 9.56
C VAL A 570 -4.40 -16.32 9.60
N GLU A 571 -4.47 -17.24 8.63
CA GLU A 571 -3.55 -18.39 8.51
C GLU A 571 -2.10 -17.97 8.23
N GLU A 572 -1.89 -16.98 7.35
CA GLU A 572 -0.55 -16.42 7.10
C GLU A 572 -0.14 -15.36 8.13
N GLY A 573 -1.09 -14.71 8.81
CA GLY A 573 -0.88 -13.58 9.72
C GLY A 573 -0.83 -13.90 11.21
N SER A 574 -1.29 -15.07 11.64
CA SER A 574 -1.13 -15.48 13.05
C SER A 574 0.33 -15.83 13.35
N VAL A 575 0.82 -15.36 14.48
CA VAL A 575 2.23 -15.51 14.88
C VAL A 575 2.35 -16.49 16.03
N LEU A 576 3.02 -17.62 15.80
CA LEU A 576 3.39 -18.54 16.88
C LEU A 576 4.56 -17.93 17.66
N LEU A 577 4.27 -17.29 18.81
CA LEU A 577 5.26 -16.58 19.61
C LEU A 577 6.16 -17.54 20.40
N ARG A 578 5.57 -18.64 20.91
CA ARG A 578 6.25 -19.62 21.77
C ARG A 578 5.68 -21.01 21.49
N ASN A 579 6.53 -22.03 21.48
CA ASN A 579 6.11 -23.43 21.36
C ASN A 579 7.16 -24.37 21.99
N ALA A 580 7.15 -24.48 23.30
CA ALA A 580 8.07 -25.33 24.05
C ALA A 580 7.62 -26.80 24.02
N GLY A 581 8.55 -27.71 23.73
CA GLY A 581 8.29 -29.15 23.70
C GLY A 581 7.37 -29.63 22.57
N ASP A 582 7.29 -28.86 21.48
CA ASP A 582 6.46 -29.13 20.30
C ASP A 582 4.98 -29.43 20.64
N LEU A 583 4.42 -28.69 21.61
CA LEU A 583 3.03 -28.86 22.06
C LEU A 583 2.01 -28.59 20.94
N LEU A 584 2.31 -27.63 20.07
CA LEU A 584 1.63 -27.44 18.80
C LEU A 584 2.51 -27.99 17.65
N PRO A 585 1.91 -28.60 16.61
CA PRO A 585 0.48 -28.81 16.42
C PRO A 585 -0.09 -29.92 17.34
N LEU A 586 -1.39 -29.83 17.65
CA LEU A 586 -2.10 -30.76 18.52
C LEU A 586 -2.08 -32.19 17.96
N GLY A 587 -1.24 -33.04 18.56
CA GLY A 587 -1.09 -34.45 18.19
C GLY A 587 -2.39 -35.25 18.25
N LYS A 588 -2.43 -36.36 17.50
CA LYS A 588 -3.57 -37.30 17.49
C LYS A 588 -3.77 -38.04 18.82
N ASP A 589 -2.75 -38.07 19.67
CA ASP A 589 -2.78 -38.59 21.04
C ASP A 589 -3.49 -37.64 22.02
N VAL A 590 -3.63 -36.36 21.69
CA VAL A 590 -4.47 -35.42 22.44
C VAL A 590 -5.93 -35.73 22.14
N GLN A 591 -6.65 -36.28 23.12
CA GLN A 591 -8.02 -36.81 22.95
C GLN A 591 -9.06 -36.08 23.80
N ARG A 592 -8.63 -35.35 24.83
CA ARG A 592 -9.48 -34.48 25.67
C ARG A 592 -8.92 -33.07 25.68
N ILE A 593 -9.69 -32.13 25.16
CA ILE A 593 -9.31 -30.72 25.07
C ILE A 593 -10.35 -29.89 25.82
N VAL A 594 -9.91 -28.89 26.57
CA VAL A 594 -10.79 -27.83 27.07
C VAL A 594 -10.38 -26.50 26.48
N ILE A 595 -11.35 -25.80 25.90
CA ILE A 595 -11.24 -24.40 25.48
C ILE A 595 -11.79 -23.54 26.60
N ILE A 596 -11.07 -22.47 26.95
CA ILE A 596 -11.38 -21.62 28.10
C ILE A 596 -11.38 -20.15 27.67
N GLY A 597 -12.44 -19.40 28.01
CA GLY A 597 -12.48 -17.94 27.86
C GLY A 597 -12.83 -17.42 26.46
N GLY A 598 -12.55 -16.14 26.24
CA GLY A 598 -12.60 -15.42 24.95
C GLY A 598 -13.90 -15.46 24.13
N HIS A 599 -15.01 -15.96 24.68
CA HIS A 599 -16.21 -16.32 23.91
C HIS A 599 -15.94 -17.24 22.70
N ALA A 600 -14.93 -18.09 22.81
CA ALA A 600 -14.54 -19.03 21.76
C ALA A 600 -15.63 -20.07 21.42
N ASP A 601 -16.68 -20.19 22.24
CA ASP A 601 -17.90 -20.95 21.95
C ASP A 601 -18.81 -20.29 20.90
N LYS A 602 -18.59 -19.01 20.56
CA LYS A 602 -19.49 -18.20 19.72
C LYS A 602 -18.79 -17.51 18.56
N GLY A 603 -17.58 -16.99 18.78
CA GLY A 603 -16.92 -16.15 17.79
C GLY A 603 -15.51 -15.75 18.15
N VAL A 604 -15.02 -14.77 17.40
CA VAL A 604 -13.70 -14.12 17.54
C VAL A 604 -13.88 -12.62 17.57
N ILE A 605 -13.04 -11.89 18.30
CA ILE A 605 -13.25 -10.46 18.55
C ILE A 605 -12.79 -9.59 17.38
N GLY A 606 -13.50 -8.48 17.15
CA GLY A 606 -13.15 -7.42 16.19
C GLY A 606 -12.98 -6.06 16.88
N GLY A 607 -12.26 -5.14 16.23
CA GLY A 607 -12.12 -3.76 16.69
C GLY A 607 -13.41 -2.94 16.58
N GLY A 608 -13.52 -1.89 17.38
CA GLY A 608 -14.61 -0.91 17.31
C GLY A 608 -14.34 0.25 16.34
N GLY A 609 -15.10 1.34 16.46
CA GLY A 609 -14.91 2.55 15.67
C GLY A 609 -15.41 2.45 14.22
N SER A 610 -14.87 3.29 13.34
CA SER A 610 -15.32 3.40 11.95
C SER A 610 -15.10 2.12 11.14
N SER A 611 -14.00 1.39 11.36
CA SER A 611 -13.72 0.12 10.66
C SER A 611 -14.49 -1.09 11.20
N MET A 612 -15.41 -0.91 12.16
CA MET A 612 -16.22 -2.01 12.67
C MET A 612 -17.16 -2.61 11.60
N VAL A 613 -16.86 -3.84 11.16
CA VAL A 613 -17.74 -4.63 10.29
C VAL A 613 -18.71 -5.46 11.14
N GLY A 614 -19.93 -4.93 11.35
CA GLY A 614 -20.95 -5.55 12.21
C GLY A 614 -21.96 -6.48 11.53
N TRP A 615 -21.94 -6.58 10.19
CA TRP A 615 -22.90 -7.37 9.40
C TRP A 615 -22.15 -8.21 8.37
N THR A 616 -22.23 -9.53 8.51
CA THR A 616 -21.52 -10.51 7.66
C THR A 616 -22.47 -11.59 7.16
N ALA A 617 -22.08 -12.37 6.15
CA ALA A 617 -22.94 -13.43 5.59
C ALA A 617 -23.26 -14.56 6.61
N ARG A 618 -22.48 -14.67 7.70
CA ARG A 618 -22.73 -15.59 8.82
C ARG A 618 -23.54 -14.96 9.97
N GLY A 619 -23.96 -13.71 9.82
CA GLY A 619 -24.75 -12.98 10.81
C GLY A 619 -24.04 -11.73 11.35
N THR A 620 -24.57 -11.21 12.46
CA THR A 620 -24.09 -10.00 13.13
C THR A 620 -23.23 -10.35 14.34
N ASN A 621 -23.23 -9.54 15.40
CA ASN A 621 -22.51 -9.82 16.64
C ASN A 621 -22.95 -11.16 17.29
N ALA A 622 -22.01 -12.10 17.44
CA ALA A 622 -22.23 -13.39 18.08
C ALA A 622 -22.36 -13.28 19.62
N VAL A 623 -21.90 -12.19 20.22
CA VAL A 623 -21.93 -11.92 21.67
C VAL A 623 -22.51 -10.51 21.94
N PRO A 624 -23.81 -10.29 21.67
CA PRO A 624 -24.44 -8.99 21.89
C PRO A 624 -24.50 -8.66 23.39
N GLY A 625 -24.34 -7.37 23.72
CA GLY A 625 -24.48 -6.85 25.08
C GLY A 625 -23.17 -6.71 25.87
N VAL A 626 -22.02 -7.10 25.30
CA VAL A 626 -20.70 -6.73 25.84
C VAL A 626 -20.53 -5.20 25.73
N LEU A 627 -20.06 -4.56 26.81
CA LEU A 627 -19.90 -3.11 26.89
C LEU A 627 -18.53 -2.66 26.33
N PRO A 628 -18.46 -1.47 25.68
CA PRO A 628 -19.57 -0.57 25.35
C PRO A 628 -20.46 -1.14 24.23
N THR A 629 -21.77 -0.85 24.30
CA THR A 629 -22.78 -1.31 23.31
C THR A 629 -23.11 -0.25 22.23
N THR A 630 -22.53 0.94 22.35
CA THR A 630 -22.66 2.10 21.46
C THR A 630 -21.29 2.74 21.27
N TRP A 631 -21.17 3.72 20.36
CA TRP A 631 -19.90 4.36 19.98
C TRP A 631 -18.94 4.60 21.17
N PRO A 632 -17.66 4.19 21.07
CA PRO A 632 -17.00 3.60 19.90
C PRO A 632 -17.26 2.08 19.72
N GLY A 633 -18.14 1.47 20.51
CA GLY A 633 -18.69 0.14 20.27
C GLY A 633 -19.92 0.13 19.34
N PRO A 634 -20.67 -0.98 19.27
CA PRO A 634 -20.59 -2.15 20.14
C PRO A 634 -19.28 -2.95 20.03
N VAL A 635 -18.90 -3.65 21.10
CA VAL A 635 -17.90 -4.72 21.02
C VAL A 635 -18.45 -5.84 20.11
N ILE A 636 -17.80 -6.09 18.97
CA ILE A 636 -18.22 -7.12 18.01
C ILE A 636 -17.42 -8.40 18.22
N PHE A 637 -18.13 -9.52 18.30
CA PHE A 637 -17.59 -10.83 18.01
C PHE A 637 -18.15 -11.34 16.69
N HIS A 638 -17.29 -11.63 15.72
CA HIS A 638 -17.67 -12.21 14.43
C HIS A 638 -18.08 -13.68 14.59
N PRO A 639 -19.16 -14.15 13.94
CA PRO A 639 -19.68 -15.51 14.10
C PRO A 639 -18.82 -16.56 13.38
N SER A 640 -17.66 -16.85 13.97
CA SER A 640 -16.67 -17.86 13.58
C SER A 640 -16.09 -18.44 14.87
N SER A 641 -16.77 -19.42 15.47
CA SER A 641 -16.38 -20.01 16.76
C SER A 641 -15.11 -20.88 16.61
N PRO A 642 -14.02 -20.59 17.34
CA PRO A 642 -12.87 -21.49 17.43
C PRO A 642 -13.21 -22.88 18.01
N LEU A 643 -14.20 -22.97 18.91
CA LEU A 643 -14.68 -24.25 19.45
C LEU A 643 -15.28 -25.16 18.37
N GLU A 644 -16.23 -24.65 17.60
CA GLU A 644 -16.87 -25.44 16.53
C GLU A 644 -15.90 -25.74 15.39
N ALA A 645 -15.01 -24.79 15.06
CA ALA A 645 -13.94 -25.01 14.10
C ALA A 645 -12.98 -26.13 14.53
N LEU A 646 -12.53 -26.13 15.79
CA LEU A 646 -11.64 -27.18 16.29
C LEU A 646 -12.37 -28.54 16.40
N ARG A 647 -13.66 -28.56 16.70
CA ARG A 647 -14.51 -29.76 16.64
C ARG A 647 -14.62 -30.33 15.22
N ALA A 648 -14.71 -29.49 14.21
CA ALA A 648 -14.72 -29.92 12.80
C ALA A 648 -13.35 -30.50 12.37
N GLU A 649 -12.24 -29.93 12.84
CA GLU A 649 -10.88 -30.40 12.53
C GLU A 649 -10.43 -31.62 13.37
N ARG A 650 -11.00 -31.82 14.57
CA ARG A 650 -10.71 -32.94 15.48
C ARG A 650 -11.99 -33.65 15.95
N PRO A 651 -12.76 -34.27 15.03
CA PRO A 651 -13.97 -35.03 15.38
C PRO A 651 -13.68 -36.31 16.18
N ASP A 652 -12.41 -36.70 16.28
CA ASP A 652 -11.94 -37.80 17.13
C ASP A 652 -11.78 -37.42 18.61
N ALA A 653 -11.64 -36.12 18.92
CA ALA A 653 -11.37 -35.64 20.27
C ALA A 653 -12.62 -35.15 21.01
N GLN A 654 -12.65 -35.34 22.33
CA GLN A 654 -13.64 -34.73 23.22
C GLN A 654 -13.23 -33.28 23.53
N ILE A 655 -13.89 -32.32 22.89
CA ILE A 655 -13.60 -30.89 23.05
C ILE A 655 -14.73 -30.22 23.85
N SER A 656 -14.37 -29.68 25.01
CA SER A 656 -15.26 -29.00 25.96
C SER A 656 -14.97 -27.50 26.04
N TYR A 657 -15.91 -26.73 26.59
CA TYR A 657 -15.78 -25.28 26.77
C TYR A 657 -16.09 -24.86 28.21
N VAL A 658 -15.33 -23.87 28.72
CA VAL A 658 -15.58 -23.18 29.99
C VAL A 658 -15.41 -21.68 29.78
N ASP A 659 -16.28 -20.85 30.34
CA ASP A 659 -16.28 -19.40 30.09
C ASP A 659 -15.09 -18.63 30.72
N GLY A 660 -14.31 -19.26 31.60
CA GLY A 660 -13.16 -18.67 32.27
C GLY A 660 -13.46 -17.73 33.44
N ARG A 661 -14.72 -17.40 33.73
CA ARG A 661 -15.08 -16.41 34.78
C ARG A 661 -14.85 -16.92 36.20
N ASP A 662 -15.00 -18.22 36.43
CA ASP A 662 -14.51 -18.90 37.65
C ASP A 662 -13.14 -19.56 37.33
N VAL A 663 -12.06 -18.91 37.77
CA VAL A 663 -10.68 -19.40 37.63
C VAL A 663 -10.51 -20.80 38.26
N ALA A 664 -11.21 -21.10 39.35
CA ALA A 664 -11.12 -22.41 40.00
C ALA A 664 -11.89 -23.48 39.20
N ALA A 665 -13.00 -23.14 38.55
CA ALA A 665 -13.67 -24.06 37.61
C ALA A 665 -12.83 -24.30 36.36
N ALA A 666 -12.26 -23.24 35.77
CA ALA A 666 -11.36 -23.33 34.64
C ALA A 666 -10.14 -24.23 34.94
N ALA A 667 -9.49 -24.03 36.10
CA ALA A 667 -8.38 -24.85 36.57
C ALA A 667 -8.78 -26.33 36.77
N ARG A 668 -9.97 -26.62 37.35
CA ARG A 668 -10.48 -27.99 37.49
C ARG A 668 -10.72 -28.67 36.14
N ALA A 669 -11.26 -27.94 35.16
CA ALA A 669 -11.48 -28.46 33.81
C ALA A 669 -10.15 -28.69 33.06
N ALA A 670 -9.19 -27.76 33.19
CA ALA A 670 -7.85 -27.89 32.65
C ALA A 670 -7.12 -29.13 33.16
N ALA A 671 -7.16 -29.39 34.48
CA ALA A 671 -6.56 -30.57 35.10
C ALA A 671 -7.21 -31.91 34.66
N ALA A 672 -8.43 -31.87 34.11
CA ALA A 672 -9.13 -33.05 33.60
C ALA A 672 -8.89 -33.31 32.09
N ALA A 673 -8.27 -32.37 31.38
CA ALA A 673 -7.97 -32.44 29.95
C ALA A 673 -6.52 -32.85 29.67
N ASP A 674 -6.25 -33.33 28.45
CA ASP A 674 -4.88 -33.61 27.98
C ASP A 674 -4.16 -32.31 27.57
N VAL A 675 -4.92 -31.33 27.06
CA VAL A 675 -4.47 -29.97 26.71
C VAL A 675 -5.56 -28.97 27.12
N ALA A 676 -5.14 -27.83 27.66
CA ALA A 676 -6.00 -26.67 27.89
C ALA A 676 -5.64 -25.55 26.90
N ILE A 677 -6.65 -24.92 26.28
CA ILE A 677 -6.47 -23.81 25.33
C ILE A 677 -7.22 -22.61 25.89
N VAL A 678 -6.49 -21.58 26.34
CA VAL A 678 -7.08 -20.35 26.87
C VAL A 678 -7.11 -19.30 25.77
N PHE A 679 -8.30 -18.83 25.42
CA PHE A 679 -8.48 -17.66 24.56
C PHE A 679 -8.54 -16.42 25.45
N ALA A 680 -7.62 -15.49 25.21
CA ALA A 680 -7.56 -14.23 25.92
C ALA A 680 -7.76 -13.05 24.95
N THR A 681 -8.73 -12.20 25.26
CA THR A 681 -9.20 -11.13 24.38
C THR A 681 -8.91 -9.77 24.99
N GLN A 682 -8.44 -8.81 24.19
CA GLN A 682 -8.37 -7.40 24.56
C GLN A 682 -9.01 -6.57 23.46
N TRP A 683 -10.18 -5.98 23.75
CA TRP A 683 -10.88 -5.09 22.83
C TRP A 683 -10.27 -3.68 22.82
N SER A 684 -10.28 -3.05 21.65
CA SER A 684 -9.87 -1.68 21.41
C SER A 684 -10.74 -1.06 20.32
N ALA A 685 -10.74 0.27 20.24
CA ALA A 685 -11.53 1.01 19.28
C ALA A 685 -10.96 2.40 19.05
N GLU A 686 -11.46 3.02 17.99
CA GLU A 686 -11.35 4.45 17.76
C GLU A 686 -11.80 5.30 18.98
N SER A 687 -11.30 6.53 19.07
CA SER A 687 -11.59 7.57 20.08
C SER A 687 -11.08 7.31 21.49
N VAL A 688 -10.40 6.18 21.76
CA VAL A 688 -9.96 5.81 23.12
C VAL A 688 -8.75 4.87 23.12
N ASP A 689 -7.67 5.29 23.79
CA ASP A 689 -6.51 4.42 24.00
C ASP A 689 -6.70 3.49 25.21
N LEU A 690 -6.00 2.35 25.19
CA LEU A 690 -5.96 1.39 26.29
C LEU A 690 -5.30 2.02 27.54
N PRO A 691 -5.86 1.82 28.74
CA PRO A 691 -5.30 2.40 29.98
C PRO A 691 -3.92 1.85 30.35
N HIS A 692 -3.58 0.65 29.88
CA HIS A 692 -2.37 -0.10 30.20
C HIS A 692 -2.21 -1.28 29.23
N MET A 693 -1.06 -1.94 29.26
CA MET A 693 -0.77 -3.14 28.46
C MET A 693 -1.30 -4.46 29.05
N GLN A 694 -1.94 -4.44 30.23
CA GLN A 694 -2.48 -5.64 30.87
C GLN A 694 -3.75 -6.17 30.16
N LEU A 695 -3.99 -7.48 30.26
CA LEU A 695 -5.21 -8.09 29.75
C LEU A 695 -6.41 -7.69 30.64
N PRO A 696 -7.59 -7.36 30.07
CA PRO A 696 -8.77 -6.99 30.84
C PRO A 696 -9.37 -8.18 31.59
N ASP A 697 -10.38 -7.92 32.41
CA ASP A 697 -11.26 -8.93 33.03
C ASP A 697 -10.54 -10.04 33.81
N ASN A 698 -9.40 -9.71 34.44
CA ASN A 698 -8.60 -10.60 35.28
C ASN A 698 -8.06 -11.85 34.53
N GLN A 699 -7.92 -11.76 33.20
CA GLN A 699 -7.48 -12.87 32.36
C GLN A 699 -6.05 -13.36 32.68
N ASP A 700 -5.15 -12.50 33.16
CA ASP A 700 -3.82 -12.92 33.60
C ASP A 700 -3.86 -13.93 34.77
N ALA A 701 -4.79 -13.75 35.72
CA ALA A 701 -5.00 -14.68 36.81
C ALA A 701 -5.68 -15.99 36.35
N LEU A 702 -6.57 -15.90 35.35
CA LEU A 702 -7.16 -17.07 34.69
C LEU A 702 -6.07 -17.92 34.02
N ILE A 703 -5.22 -17.31 33.19
CA ILE A 703 -4.15 -18.01 32.47
C ILE A 703 -3.15 -18.63 33.46
N ALA A 704 -2.71 -17.88 34.48
CA ALA A 704 -1.83 -18.42 35.52
C ALA A 704 -2.48 -19.58 36.30
N GLY A 705 -3.78 -19.49 36.61
CA GLY A 705 -4.53 -20.56 37.27
C GLY A 705 -4.66 -21.82 36.43
N VAL A 706 -4.91 -21.68 35.13
CA VAL A 706 -5.00 -22.79 34.17
C VAL A 706 -3.63 -23.43 33.92
N ALA A 707 -2.59 -22.64 33.64
CA ALA A 707 -1.24 -23.13 33.39
C ALA A 707 -0.64 -23.89 34.58
N LYS A 708 -0.95 -23.44 35.81
CA LYS A 708 -0.59 -24.15 37.05
C LYS A 708 -1.33 -25.49 37.19
N ALA A 709 -2.55 -25.61 36.68
CA ALA A 709 -3.37 -26.82 36.77
C ALA A 709 -3.10 -27.82 35.63
N ASN A 710 -2.71 -27.34 34.45
CA ASN A 710 -2.30 -28.17 33.32
C ASN A 710 -1.04 -27.58 32.64
N PRO A 711 0.13 -28.24 32.73
CA PRO A 711 1.37 -27.74 32.13
C PRO A 711 1.36 -27.80 30.59
N LYS A 712 0.39 -28.49 29.96
CA LYS A 712 0.11 -28.45 28.52
C LYS A 712 -0.94 -27.39 28.21
N THR A 713 -0.65 -26.14 28.57
CA THR A 713 -1.51 -24.99 28.28
C THR A 713 -1.05 -24.26 27.01
N VAL A 714 -1.98 -24.05 26.08
CA VAL A 714 -1.83 -23.16 24.93
C VAL A 714 -2.59 -21.87 25.25
N VAL A 715 -2.02 -20.70 24.96
CA VAL A 715 -2.74 -19.43 24.99
C VAL A 715 -2.91 -18.92 23.55
N VAL A 716 -4.15 -18.59 23.18
CA VAL A 716 -4.47 -17.86 21.94
C VAL A 716 -4.82 -16.43 22.33
N LEU A 717 -4.08 -15.48 21.77
CA LEU A 717 -4.22 -14.06 22.05
C LEU A 717 -4.97 -13.35 20.91
N GLU A 718 -6.12 -12.77 21.24
CA GLU A 718 -6.90 -11.93 20.35
C GLU A 718 -6.83 -10.47 20.83
N THR A 719 -5.75 -9.78 20.45
CA THR A 719 -5.39 -8.44 20.99
C THR A 719 -5.09 -7.42 19.90
N ASN A 720 -5.29 -6.14 20.24
CA ASN A 720 -4.98 -4.96 19.43
C ASN A 720 -3.49 -4.83 19.07
N GLY A 721 -2.63 -5.27 19.99
CA GLY A 721 -1.18 -5.12 19.95
C GLY A 721 -0.51 -5.95 21.05
N PRO A 722 0.76 -5.65 21.38
CA PRO A 722 1.48 -6.27 22.49
C PRO A 722 0.77 -6.05 23.84
N VAL A 723 0.81 -7.07 24.70
CA VAL A 723 0.30 -7.04 26.08
C VAL A 723 1.36 -7.54 27.07
N GLU A 724 1.25 -7.17 28.35
CA GLU A 724 2.07 -7.75 29.42
C GLU A 724 1.81 -9.26 29.54
N LEU A 725 2.85 -10.07 29.77
CA LEU A 725 2.76 -11.54 29.80
C LEU A 725 3.29 -12.15 31.12
N PRO A 726 2.74 -11.79 32.30
CA PRO A 726 3.28 -12.20 33.60
C PRO A 726 3.28 -13.72 33.83
N TRP A 727 2.47 -14.46 33.08
CA TRP A 727 2.34 -15.91 33.12
C TRP A 727 3.23 -16.66 32.12
N LEU A 728 3.99 -15.98 31.24
CA LEU A 728 4.68 -16.59 30.09
C LEU A 728 5.61 -17.76 30.43
N GLN A 729 6.28 -17.72 31.58
CA GLN A 729 7.19 -18.79 32.01
C GLN A 729 6.46 -20.10 32.35
N GLN A 730 5.15 -20.04 32.64
CA GLN A 730 4.31 -21.20 32.95
C GLN A 730 3.61 -21.77 31.72
N VAL A 731 3.54 -21.01 30.61
CA VAL A 731 2.82 -21.40 29.39
C VAL A 731 3.80 -21.89 28.33
N PRO A 732 3.72 -23.16 27.88
CA PRO A 732 4.60 -23.68 26.84
C PRO A 732 4.30 -23.12 25.45
N SER A 733 3.04 -22.80 25.10
CA SER A 733 2.70 -22.36 23.73
C SER A 733 1.80 -21.12 23.71
N VAL A 734 2.13 -20.16 22.85
CA VAL A 734 1.41 -18.90 22.67
C VAL A 734 1.27 -18.60 21.18
N LEU A 735 0.02 -18.42 20.73
CA LEU A 735 -0.35 -18.04 19.37
C LEU A 735 -1.01 -16.66 19.39
N GLN A 736 -0.44 -15.69 18.70
CA GLN A 736 -1.06 -14.38 18.45
C GLN A 736 -1.96 -14.47 17.22
N ALA A 737 -3.27 -14.27 17.41
CA ALA A 737 -4.28 -14.28 16.34
C ALA A 737 -4.80 -12.88 15.97
N TRP A 738 -4.44 -11.84 16.75
CA TRP A 738 -4.88 -10.44 16.55
C TRP A 738 -6.41 -10.33 16.58
N TYR A 739 -7.03 -9.55 15.69
CA TYR A 739 -8.48 -9.66 15.43
C TYR A 739 -8.66 -10.43 14.12
N PRO A 740 -9.13 -11.69 14.16
CA PRO A 740 -8.93 -12.63 13.06
C PRO A 740 -10.09 -12.70 12.04
N GLY A 741 -11.12 -11.84 12.17
CA GLY A 741 -12.18 -11.67 11.18
C GLY A 741 -13.13 -12.86 11.01
N ILE A 742 -13.93 -12.85 9.94
CA ILE A 742 -15.12 -13.72 9.79
C ILE A 742 -14.84 -15.22 9.54
N ARG A 743 -13.57 -15.60 9.38
CA ARG A 743 -13.10 -17.00 9.34
C ARG A 743 -12.00 -17.28 10.37
N GLY A 744 -11.90 -16.43 11.40
CA GLY A 744 -10.85 -16.49 12.40
C GLY A 744 -10.78 -17.80 13.17
N GLY A 745 -11.93 -18.31 13.63
CA GLY A 745 -12.00 -19.60 14.33
C GLY A 745 -11.48 -20.76 13.48
N GLU A 746 -11.77 -20.78 12.17
CA GLU A 746 -11.26 -21.80 11.26
C GLU A 746 -9.76 -21.69 10.99
N GLY A 747 -9.25 -20.47 10.79
CA GLY A 747 -7.80 -20.27 10.64
C GLY A 747 -7.02 -20.67 11.91
N ILE A 748 -7.51 -20.25 13.08
CA ILE A 748 -6.95 -20.63 14.38
C ILE A 748 -6.98 -22.16 14.57
N ALA A 749 -8.10 -22.82 14.26
CA ALA A 749 -8.21 -24.28 14.34
C ALA A 749 -7.22 -24.99 13.41
N ALA A 750 -7.09 -24.53 12.16
CA ALA A 750 -6.16 -25.09 11.18
C ALA A 750 -4.68 -24.95 11.59
N LEU A 751 -4.33 -23.83 12.25
CA LEU A 751 -3.01 -23.62 12.84
C LEU A 751 -2.78 -24.52 14.05
N LEU A 752 -3.75 -24.61 14.98
CA LEU A 752 -3.67 -25.47 16.16
C LEU A 752 -3.50 -26.95 15.82
N THR A 753 -4.14 -27.44 14.75
CA THR A 753 -4.03 -28.85 14.33
C THR A 753 -2.86 -29.14 13.38
N GLY A 754 -2.15 -28.13 12.89
CA GLY A 754 -1.07 -28.30 11.93
C GLY A 754 -1.52 -28.62 10.49
N LYS A 755 -2.82 -28.45 10.21
CA LYS A 755 -3.33 -28.39 8.83
C LYS A 755 -2.69 -27.22 8.07
N VAL A 756 -2.46 -26.12 8.77
CA VAL A 756 -1.61 -25.01 8.33
C VAL A 756 -0.40 -24.90 9.26
N ASN A 757 0.76 -24.64 8.66
CA ASN A 757 1.99 -24.36 9.38
C ASN A 757 2.11 -22.84 9.61
N PRO A 758 2.20 -22.34 10.86
CA PRO A 758 2.42 -20.93 11.16
C PRO A 758 3.61 -20.36 10.38
N SER A 759 3.39 -19.18 9.79
CA SER A 759 4.39 -18.44 9.02
C SER A 759 4.35 -16.92 9.24
N GLY A 760 3.52 -16.46 10.19
CA GLY A 760 3.44 -15.06 10.57
C GLY A 760 4.70 -14.61 11.32
N ARG A 761 5.05 -13.33 11.15
CA ARG A 761 6.22 -12.67 11.76
C ARG A 761 5.75 -11.34 12.37
N LEU A 762 6.14 -11.03 13.60
CA LEU A 762 5.68 -9.83 14.30
C LEU A 762 5.96 -8.53 13.51
N PRO A 763 4.95 -7.67 13.25
CA PRO A 763 5.11 -6.35 12.63
C PRO A 763 5.40 -5.25 13.68
N VAL A 764 5.52 -5.64 14.95
CA VAL A 764 5.77 -4.79 16.12
C VAL A 764 6.67 -5.49 17.12
N THR A 765 7.47 -4.73 17.86
CA THR A 765 8.27 -5.22 18.98
C THR A 765 7.38 -5.41 20.19
N TRP A 766 7.55 -6.55 20.87
CA TRP A 766 6.81 -6.87 22.09
C TRP A 766 7.67 -6.51 23.30
N PRO A 767 7.40 -5.41 24.02
CA PRO A 767 8.13 -5.05 25.24
C PRO A 767 7.84 -6.06 26.37
N VAL A 768 8.72 -6.11 27.36
CA VAL A 768 8.48 -6.84 28.62
C VAL A 768 7.35 -6.17 29.41
N ASP A 769 7.41 -4.84 29.53
CA ASP A 769 6.43 -3.98 30.18
C ASP A 769 6.58 -2.52 29.71
N ALA A 770 5.70 -1.64 30.20
CA ALA A 770 5.66 -0.23 29.79
C ALA A 770 6.97 0.57 30.08
N SER A 771 7.86 0.11 30.98
CA SER A 771 9.12 0.80 31.28
C SER A 771 10.12 0.78 30.11
N GLN A 772 9.93 -0.11 29.13
CA GLN A 772 10.74 -0.16 27.91
C GLN A 772 10.25 0.80 26.82
N LEU A 773 9.06 1.40 26.96
CA LEU A 773 8.51 2.34 25.98
C LEU A 773 9.19 3.71 26.07
N PRO A 774 9.22 4.51 24.98
CA PRO A 774 9.67 5.92 25.03
C PRO A 774 8.89 6.76 26.05
N ARG A 775 7.60 6.44 26.25
CA ARG A 775 6.68 7.10 27.19
C ARG A 775 6.04 6.08 28.14
N PRO A 776 6.70 5.66 29.24
CA PRO A 776 6.12 4.68 30.17
C PRO A 776 4.78 5.12 30.76
N HIS A 777 4.59 6.43 30.94
CA HIS A 777 3.36 7.05 31.40
C HIS A 777 2.85 8.05 30.36
N VAL A 778 1.54 8.03 30.13
CA VAL A 778 0.79 8.98 29.28
C VAL A 778 -0.50 9.31 30.02
N ASN A 779 -0.87 10.60 30.08
CA ASN A 779 -2.08 11.01 30.80
C ASN A 779 -3.31 10.91 29.89
N GLY A 780 -4.50 10.75 30.48
CA GLY A 780 -5.75 10.71 29.72
C GLY A 780 -6.18 9.36 29.13
N LEU A 781 -5.39 8.29 29.28
CA LEU A 781 -5.70 6.98 28.71
C LEU A 781 -6.94 6.30 29.35
N GLY A 782 -7.67 5.52 28.54
CA GLY A 782 -8.85 4.73 28.93
C GLY A 782 -10.18 5.51 28.92
N PHE A 783 -11.30 4.77 28.99
CA PHE A 783 -12.66 5.33 28.93
C PHE A 783 -13.03 6.31 30.04
N THR A 784 -12.43 6.17 31.22
CA THR A 784 -12.64 7.05 32.38
C THR A 784 -11.28 7.41 32.97
N PRO A 785 -10.54 8.35 32.34
CA PRO A 785 -9.18 8.65 32.74
C PRO A 785 -9.15 9.42 34.06
N LYS A 786 -8.17 9.12 34.90
CA LYS A 786 -7.99 9.77 36.21
C LYS A 786 -7.30 11.15 36.13
N GLN A 787 -6.59 11.39 35.04
CA GLN A 787 -5.84 12.62 34.78
C GLN A 787 -6.27 13.18 33.43
N LYS A 788 -6.20 14.51 33.26
CA LYS A 788 -6.46 15.15 31.97
C LYS A 788 -5.44 14.63 30.94
N PRO A 789 -5.84 14.35 29.69
CA PRO A 789 -4.92 14.21 28.56
C PRO A 789 -3.86 15.31 28.51
N ASP A 790 -2.66 14.93 28.07
CA ASP A 790 -1.58 15.86 27.74
C ASP A 790 -1.95 16.68 26.48
N ASP A 791 -1.68 17.99 26.51
CA ASP A 791 -1.94 18.87 25.35
C ASP A 791 -0.89 18.71 24.23
N THR A 792 0.25 18.08 24.55
CA THR A 792 1.43 17.92 23.70
C THR A 792 2.05 16.55 23.94
N ILE A 793 2.39 15.85 22.85
CA ILE A 793 3.05 14.54 22.85
C ILE A 793 4.41 14.71 22.19
N ASP A 794 5.48 14.50 22.96
CA ASP A 794 6.85 14.57 22.48
C ASP A 794 7.25 13.25 21.82
N TYR A 795 7.45 13.27 20.50
CA TYR A 795 7.99 12.16 19.70
C TYR A 795 9.47 12.36 19.33
N ASP A 796 10.12 13.47 19.70
CA ASP A 796 11.59 13.62 19.58
C ASP A 796 12.35 12.74 20.60
N ILE A 797 11.66 12.23 21.63
CA ILE A 797 12.17 11.21 22.56
C ILE A 797 12.79 10.01 21.82
N GLU A 798 12.05 9.43 20.87
CA GLU A 798 12.52 8.37 19.96
C GLU A 798 12.88 8.87 18.55
N GLY A 799 12.28 9.97 18.10
CA GLY A 799 12.39 10.49 16.74
C GLY A 799 11.98 9.45 15.68
N ALA A 800 12.92 9.11 14.81
CA ALA A 800 12.76 8.08 13.79
C ALA A 800 12.89 6.64 14.33
N ASN A 801 13.35 6.47 15.57
CA ASN A 801 13.61 5.16 16.17
C ASN A 801 12.33 4.50 16.72
N VAL A 802 11.25 4.48 15.95
CA VAL A 802 10.02 3.76 16.35
C VAL A 802 10.33 2.25 16.48
N GLY A 803 9.79 1.61 17.52
CA GLY A 803 9.81 0.15 17.64
C GLY A 803 11.20 -0.47 17.90
N TYR A 804 11.56 -1.53 17.17
CA TYR A 804 12.85 -2.22 17.29
C TYR A 804 14.07 -1.28 17.18
N LYS A 805 13.93 -0.16 16.47
CA LYS A 805 14.96 0.86 16.33
C LYS A 805 15.24 1.55 17.69
N TRP A 806 14.22 1.82 18.50
CA TRP A 806 14.38 2.29 19.89
C TRP A 806 15.07 1.25 20.75
N PHE A 807 14.66 -0.02 20.63
CA PHE A 807 15.27 -1.11 21.39
C PHE A 807 16.76 -1.25 21.09
N ALA A 808 17.14 -1.19 19.81
CA ALA A 808 18.53 -1.16 19.39
C ALA A 808 19.28 0.09 19.90
N ALA A 809 18.70 1.28 19.75
CA ALA A 809 19.31 2.54 20.19
C ALA A 809 19.48 2.66 21.72
N LYS A 810 18.68 1.93 22.51
CA LYS A 810 18.75 1.89 23.98
C LYS A 810 19.42 0.62 24.54
N GLY A 811 19.78 -0.35 23.70
CA GLY A 811 20.30 -1.65 24.15
C GLY A 811 19.29 -2.47 24.97
N LEU A 812 18.00 -2.31 24.69
CA LEU A 812 16.91 -3.02 25.38
C LEU A 812 16.67 -4.40 24.75
N VAL A 813 16.36 -5.39 25.59
CA VAL A 813 15.96 -6.73 25.16
C VAL A 813 14.42 -6.81 25.19
N PRO A 814 13.73 -7.02 24.06
CA PRO A 814 12.28 -7.19 24.04
C PRO A 814 11.86 -8.58 24.53
N GLN A 815 10.59 -8.73 24.89
CA GLN A 815 10.00 -10.04 25.19
C GLN A 815 9.88 -10.90 23.91
N PHE A 816 9.52 -10.28 22.79
CA PHE A 816 9.62 -10.84 21.44
C PHE A 816 10.02 -9.71 20.48
N ALA A 817 11.02 -9.93 19.63
CA ALA A 817 11.51 -8.91 18.71
C ALA A 817 10.58 -8.67 17.52
N PHE A 818 10.66 -7.50 16.90
CA PHE A 818 10.14 -7.28 15.55
C PHE A 818 10.66 -8.36 14.59
N GLY A 819 9.79 -8.86 13.73
CA GLY A 819 10.05 -9.99 12.83
C GLY A 819 10.09 -11.36 13.53
N HIS A 820 9.87 -11.47 14.84
CA HIS A 820 9.82 -12.78 15.53
C HIS A 820 8.61 -13.62 15.10
N GLY A 821 8.80 -14.94 15.05
CA GLY A 821 7.74 -15.91 14.77
C GLY A 821 8.33 -17.32 14.65
N LEU A 822 7.56 -18.31 15.08
CA LEU A 822 7.94 -19.73 15.00
C LEU A 822 7.12 -20.45 13.93
N SER A 823 7.63 -21.60 13.50
CA SER A 823 7.01 -22.49 12.52
C SER A 823 7.12 -23.94 13.01
N TYR A 824 6.26 -24.82 12.51
CA TYR A 824 6.36 -26.27 12.72
C TYR A 824 7.46 -26.92 11.86
N THR A 825 8.15 -26.13 11.03
CA THR A 825 9.38 -26.54 10.35
C THR A 825 10.52 -25.57 10.64
N GLN A 826 11.72 -25.90 10.18
CA GLN A 826 12.95 -25.12 10.40
C GLN A 826 13.53 -24.66 9.07
N PHE A 827 14.22 -23.52 9.08
CA PHE A 827 14.84 -22.95 7.89
C PHE A 827 16.30 -22.56 8.14
N GLY A 828 17.12 -22.85 7.13
CA GLY A 828 18.52 -22.42 7.02
C GLY A 828 18.67 -21.34 5.94
N TYR A 829 19.59 -20.40 6.19
CA TYR A 829 19.98 -19.34 5.26
C TYR A 829 21.46 -19.54 4.94
N ASP A 830 21.76 -19.73 3.67
CA ASP A 830 23.10 -19.98 3.13
C ASP A 830 23.47 -18.94 2.07
N ASN A 831 24.77 -18.72 1.83
CA ASN A 831 25.29 -17.96 0.69
C ASN A 831 24.71 -16.54 0.53
N LEU A 832 24.61 -15.76 1.62
CA LEU A 832 24.30 -14.33 1.51
C LEU A 832 25.38 -13.62 0.68
N ALA A 833 24.97 -13.02 -0.43
CA ALA A 833 25.82 -12.19 -1.28
C ALA A 833 25.10 -10.87 -1.57
N VAL A 834 25.83 -9.75 -1.52
CA VAL A 834 25.30 -8.40 -1.75
C VAL A 834 26.05 -7.73 -2.88
N THR A 835 25.31 -7.14 -3.81
CA THR A 835 25.83 -6.30 -4.90
C THR A 835 25.34 -4.87 -4.68
N VAL A 836 26.25 -3.90 -4.84
CA VAL A 836 25.96 -2.47 -4.75
C VAL A 836 26.29 -1.83 -6.10
N GLU A 837 25.31 -1.20 -6.73
CA GLU A 837 25.39 -0.53 -8.03
C GLU A 837 24.83 0.90 -7.88
N GLY A 838 25.69 1.85 -7.50
CA GLY A 838 25.27 3.21 -7.18
C GLY A 838 24.32 3.25 -5.97
N GLN A 839 23.08 3.70 -6.17
CA GLN A 839 22.03 3.73 -5.13
C GLN A 839 21.39 2.35 -4.87
N ARG A 840 21.64 1.38 -5.75
CA ARG A 840 20.94 0.10 -5.77
C ARG A 840 21.70 -0.95 -4.96
N LEU A 841 21.09 -1.45 -3.89
CA LEU A 841 21.61 -2.56 -3.10
C LEU A 841 20.73 -3.80 -3.32
N VAL A 842 21.35 -4.89 -3.75
CA VAL A 842 20.67 -6.15 -4.05
C VAL A 842 21.32 -7.28 -3.26
N ALA A 843 20.55 -7.95 -2.41
CA ALA A 843 20.96 -9.16 -1.74
C ALA A 843 20.43 -10.41 -2.47
N THR A 844 21.22 -11.47 -2.47
CA THR A 844 20.78 -12.84 -2.81
C THR A 844 21.14 -13.76 -1.67
N VAL A 845 20.27 -14.74 -1.40
CA VAL A 845 20.45 -15.73 -0.32
C VAL A 845 19.76 -17.03 -0.69
N ASP A 846 20.34 -18.16 -0.32
CA ASP A 846 19.74 -19.48 -0.45
C ASP A 846 18.94 -19.81 0.82
N VAL A 847 17.62 -19.88 0.72
CA VAL A 847 16.74 -20.31 1.82
C VAL A 847 16.42 -21.79 1.65
N ARG A 848 16.52 -22.58 2.73
CA ARG A 848 16.23 -24.01 2.71
C ARG A 848 15.31 -24.42 3.86
N ASN A 849 14.25 -25.16 3.56
CA ASN A 849 13.47 -25.85 4.59
C ASN A 849 14.25 -27.10 5.04
N THR A 850 14.72 -27.09 6.29
CA THR A 850 15.54 -28.15 6.90
C THR A 850 14.73 -29.09 7.80
N GLY A 851 13.45 -28.80 8.04
CA GLY A 851 12.56 -29.66 8.82
C GLY A 851 11.80 -30.69 7.99
N LYS A 852 10.69 -31.19 8.54
CA LYS A 852 9.97 -32.38 8.04
C LYS A 852 8.61 -32.08 7.40
N VAL A 853 8.12 -30.85 7.51
CA VAL A 853 6.82 -30.42 6.97
C VAL A 853 7.00 -29.20 6.08
N ALA A 854 6.08 -29.01 5.12
CA ALA A 854 6.07 -27.81 4.29
C ALA A 854 5.81 -26.57 5.16
N GLY A 855 6.33 -25.42 4.75
CA GLY A 855 6.12 -24.16 5.46
C GLY A 855 6.68 -22.98 4.69
N ALA A 856 6.27 -21.79 5.09
CA ALA A 856 6.83 -20.55 4.58
C ALA A 856 7.69 -19.85 5.63
N ASP A 857 8.76 -19.20 5.18
CA ASP A 857 9.56 -18.30 5.99
C ASP A 857 9.73 -16.93 5.31
N VAL A 858 10.13 -15.94 6.09
CA VAL A 858 10.40 -14.57 5.65
C VAL A 858 11.90 -14.31 5.82
N ALA A 859 12.60 -14.15 4.71
CA ALA A 859 13.95 -13.61 4.74
C ALA A 859 13.87 -12.10 4.99
N GLN A 860 14.35 -11.65 6.15
CA GLN A 860 14.37 -10.24 6.53
C GLN A 860 15.78 -9.70 6.34
N LEU A 861 15.91 -8.60 5.60
CA LEU A 861 17.18 -7.96 5.29
C LEU A 861 17.30 -6.65 6.09
N TYR A 862 18.28 -6.59 6.99
CA TYR A 862 18.55 -5.41 7.82
C TYR A 862 19.88 -4.77 7.43
N LEU A 863 19.95 -3.45 7.56
CA LEU A 863 21.18 -2.67 7.51
C LEU A 863 21.54 -2.22 8.92
N THR A 864 22.72 -2.62 9.39
CA THR A 864 23.37 -2.02 10.56
C THR A 864 24.20 -0.83 10.07
N LEU A 865 23.93 0.34 10.62
CA LEU A 865 24.59 1.60 10.28
C LEU A 865 25.93 1.73 11.03
N PRO A 866 26.84 2.65 10.61
CA PRO A 866 28.11 2.88 11.30
C PRO A 866 27.93 3.19 12.79
N GLU A 867 28.92 2.79 13.60
CA GLU A 867 28.94 3.05 15.04
C GLU A 867 28.75 4.54 15.35
N GLY A 868 27.87 4.86 16.31
CA GLY A 868 27.49 6.23 16.65
C GLY A 868 26.32 6.82 15.84
N SER A 869 25.76 6.08 14.86
CA SER A 869 24.54 6.49 14.16
C SER A 869 23.32 6.57 15.09
N VAL A 870 22.50 7.61 14.96
CA VAL A 870 21.29 7.83 15.78
C VAL A 870 20.27 6.70 15.60
N THR A 871 20.15 6.16 14.38
CA THR A 871 19.37 4.97 14.05
C THR A 871 20.36 3.82 13.80
N PRO A 872 20.56 2.86 14.73
CA PRO A 872 21.63 1.86 14.57
C PRO A 872 21.32 0.78 13.54
N ILE A 873 20.03 0.49 13.33
CA ILE A 873 19.53 -0.59 12.49
C ILE A 873 18.29 -0.15 11.73
N ARG A 874 18.11 -0.63 10.49
CA ARG A 874 16.90 -0.44 9.69
C ARG A 874 16.56 -1.72 8.93
N LEU A 875 15.29 -2.09 8.84
CA LEU A 875 14.80 -3.04 7.84
C LEU A 875 14.94 -2.37 6.47
N ILE A 876 15.58 -3.07 5.53
CA ILE A 876 15.83 -2.54 4.18
C ILE A 876 15.15 -3.34 3.08
N GLY A 877 14.71 -4.57 3.37
CA GLY A 877 13.97 -5.40 2.42
C GLY A 877 13.51 -6.71 3.05
N PHE A 878 12.54 -7.39 2.44
CA PHE A 878 12.11 -8.71 2.87
C PHE A 878 11.53 -9.52 1.71
N GLN A 879 11.52 -10.84 1.85
CA GLN A 879 10.80 -11.73 0.94
C GLN A 879 10.30 -12.98 1.65
N LYS A 880 9.00 -13.28 1.52
CA LYS A 880 8.40 -14.54 1.97
C LYS A 880 8.59 -15.64 0.92
N VAL A 881 8.88 -16.87 1.35
CA VAL A 881 9.08 -18.03 0.49
C VAL A 881 8.46 -19.29 1.10
N MET A 882 7.58 -19.96 0.35
CA MET A 882 7.02 -21.27 0.69
C MET A 882 7.92 -22.38 0.12
N LEU A 883 8.31 -23.35 0.96
CA LEU A 883 9.24 -24.43 0.63
C LEU A 883 8.77 -25.80 1.16
N GLN A 884 8.90 -26.83 0.32
CA GLN A 884 8.71 -28.23 0.70
C GLN A 884 9.89 -28.74 1.55
N PRO A 885 9.73 -29.84 2.33
CA PRO A 885 10.82 -30.41 3.13
C PRO A 885 12.08 -30.70 2.31
N GLY A 886 13.22 -30.15 2.72
CA GLY A 886 14.51 -30.31 2.04
C GLY A 886 14.73 -29.39 0.83
N GLU A 887 13.68 -28.73 0.32
CA GLU A 887 13.75 -27.77 -0.80
C GLU A 887 14.63 -26.57 -0.43
N ARG A 888 15.49 -26.15 -1.38
CA ARG A 888 16.27 -24.92 -1.32
C ARG A 888 15.89 -24.03 -2.50
N ARG A 889 15.68 -22.74 -2.24
CA ARG A 889 15.44 -21.72 -3.27
C ARG A 889 16.37 -20.54 -3.06
N ARG A 890 17.04 -20.09 -4.13
CA ARG A 890 17.72 -18.79 -4.15
C ARG A 890 16.67 -17.70 -4.31
N ILE A 891 16.70 -16.72 -3.43
CA ILE A 891 15.84 -15.54 -3.48
C ILE A 891 16.67 -14.29 -3.71
N ARG A 892 16.01 -13.20 -4.15
CA ARG A 892 16.65 -11.92 -4.49
C ARG A 892 15.84 -10.79 -3.86
N ILE A 893 16.44 -10.11 -2.89
CA ILE A 893 15.84 -8.99 -2.17
C ILE A 893 16.53 -7.72 -2.64
N GLU A 894 15.76 -6.78 -3.16
CA GLU A 894 16.23 -5.43 -3.48
C GLU A 894 15.92 -4.52 -2.29
N ALA A 895 16.87 -3.69 -1.89
CA ALA A 895 16.70 -2.78 -0.77
C ALA A 895 15.86 -1.57 -1.18
N GLU A 896 14.99 -1.11 -0.29
CA GLU A 896 14.31 0.18 -0.42
C GLU A 896 15.33 1.32 -0.31
N PRO A 897 15.61 2.10 -1.38
CA PRO A 897 16.70 3.08 -1.39
C PRO A 897 16.65 4.10 -0.24
N LYS A 898 15.46 4.56 0.18
CA LYS A 898 15.33 5.55 1.26
C LYS A 898 15.71 4.98 2.63
N THR A 899 15.56 3.66 2.85
CA THR A 899 16.02 3.03 4.10
C THR A 899 17.55 2.99 4.24
N LEU A 900 18.30 3.07 3.13
CA LEU A 900 19.76 3.19 3.11
C LEU A 900 20.25 4.61 3.44
N ALA A 901 19.37 5.61 3.37
CA ALA A 901 19.69 7.03 3.42
C ALA A 901 19.15 7.71 4.69
N SER A 902 19.66 8.90 5.01
CA SER A 902 19.09 9.79 6.03
C SER A 902 18.60 11.07 5.37
N PHE A 903 17.56 11.71 5.92
CA PHE A 903 16.96 12.90 5.30
C PHE A 903 17.70 14.17 5.74
N ASP A 904 18.30 14.88 4.78
CA ASP A 904 18.91 16.19 4.99
C ASP A 904 17.84 17.28 4.89
N THR A 905 17.55 17.94 6.00
CA THR A 905 16.51 18.98 6.11
C THR A 905 16.93 20.33 5.51
N ALA A 906 18.23 20.57 5.33
CA ALA A 906 18.73 21.82 4.74
C ALA A 906 18.64 21.78 3.21
N ASP A 907 19.04 20.65 2.61
CA ASP A 907 18.97 20.45 1.15
C ASP A 907 17.65 19.81 0.69
N LYS A 908 16.79 19.37 1.62
CA LYS A 908 15.55 18.59 1.40
C LYS A 908 15.79 17.34 0.54
N GLN A 909 16.81 16.56 0.89
CA GLN A 909 17.27 15.42 0.09
C GLN A 909 17.64 14.21 0.95
N TRP A 910 17.32 13.02 0.45
CA TRP A 910 17.80 11.76 1.02
C TRP A 910 19.27 11.54 0.66
N LYS A 911 20.13 11.30 1.66
CA LYS A 911 21.57 11.10 1.48
C LYS A 911 22.05 9.81 2.15
N ILE A 912 22.69 8.94 1.37
CA ILE A 912 23.52 7.84 1.89
C ILE A 912 24.87 8.45 2.26
N ALA A 913 25.31 8.29 3.50
CA ALA A 913 26.63 8.74 3.93
C ALA A 913 27.71 7.74 3.47
N ALA A 914 28.87 8.24 3.02
CA ALA A 914 30.00 7.36 2.72
C ALA A 914 30.45 6.61 3.98
N GLY A 915 30.57 5.29 3.93
CA GLY A 915 30.94 4.51 5.10
C GLY A 915 30.90 3.00 4.89
N ARG A 916 31.34 2.28 5.93
CA ARG A 916 31.14 0.84 6.04
C ARG A 916 29.84 0.57 6.78
N TYR A 917 28.97 -0.20 6.15
CA TYR A 917 27.71 -0.69 6.70
C TYR A 917 27.78 -2.22 6.76
N GLN A 918 26.85 -2.83 7.48
CA GLN A 918 26.71 -4.28 7.48
C GLN A 918 25.28 -4.67 7.08
N VAL A 919 25.16 -5.45 6.01
CA VAL A 919 23.89 -6.03 5.56
C VAL A 919 23.74 -7.40 6.20
N GLN A 920 22.60 -7.65 6.83
CA GLN A 920 22.31 -8.88 7.58
C GLN A 920 21.05 -9.54 7.04
N VAL A 921 21.08 -10.86 6.81
CA VAL A 921 19.86 -11.67 6.69
C VAL A 921 19.55 -12.28 8.06
N ALA A 922 18.33 -12.07 8.55
CA ALA A 922 17.93 -12.37 9.91
C ALA A 922 16.56 -13.06 9.98
N ARG A 923 16.28 -13.75 11.10
CA ARG A 923 14.94 -14.30 11.40
C ARG A 923 14.04 -13.32 12.15
N SER A 924 14.64 -12.31 12.78
CA SER A 924 14.01 -11.21 13.52
C SER A 924 15.06 -10.10 13.68
N ALA A 925 14.66 -8.90 14.11
CA ALA A 925 15.57 -7.78 14.34
C ALA A 925 16.71 -8.06 15.36
N THR A 926 16.62 -9.15 16.14
CA THR A 926 17.63 -9.57 17.12
C THR A 926 18.24 -10.97 16.86
N ASP A 927 17.95 -11.62 15.71
CA ASP A 927 18.52 -12.93 15.34
C ASP A 927 19.13 -12.90 13.91
N PRO A 928 20.29 -12.21 13.72
CA PRO A 928 21.02 -12.23 12.46
C PRO A 928 21.67 -13.59 12.21
N VAL A 929 21.49 -14.14 11.00
CA VAL A 929 21.96 -15.48 10.61
C VAL A 929 23.23 -15.41 9.76
N GLN A 930 23.27 -14.51 8.77
CA GLN A 930 24.47 -14.20 8.00
C GLN A 930 24.59 -12.69 7.82
N HIS A 931 25.82 -12.20 7.65
CA HIS A 931 26.09 -10.79 7.37
C HIS A 931 27.21 -10.62 6.35
N VAL A 932 27.17 -9.49 5.65
CA VAL A 932 28.21 -9.03 4.71
C VAL A 932 28.48 -7.55 5.00
N ASP A 933 29.75 -7.23 5.26
CA ASP A 933 30.21 -5.83 5.30
C ASP A 933 30.20 -5.26 3.88
N VAL A 934 29.56 -4.09 3.70
CA VAL A 934 29.54 -3.35 2.44
C VAL A 934 30.09 -1.94 2.65
N VAL A 935 30.73 -1.40 1.62
CA VAL A 935 31.09 0.03 1.56
C VAL A 935 30.09 0.71 0.65
N LEU A 936 29.43 1.75 1.15
CA LEU A 936 28.54 2.60 0.35
C LEU A 936 29.24 3.95 0.13
N ASP A 937 29.13 4.48 -1.08
CA ASP A 937 29.62 5.80 -1.45
C ASP A 937 28.61 6.90 -1.10
N ALA A 938 29.09 8.11 -0.83
CA ALA A 938 28.24 9.26 -0.54
C ALA A 938 27.36 9.59 -1.76
N THR A 939 26.04 9.38 -1.62
CA THR A 939 25.11 9.42 -2.75
C THR A 939 23.78 10.04 -2.34
N VAL A 940 23.23 10.92 -3.19
CA VAL A 940 21.85 11.42 -3.05
C VAL A 940 20.88 10.40 -3.63
N VAL A 941 19.92 9.93 -2.83
CA VAL A 941 18.79 9.11 -3.30
C VAL A 941 17.76 10.03 -3.96
N ARG A 942 17.25 9.63 -5.11
CA ARG A 942 16.31 10.42 -5.94
C ARG A 942 14.90 9.84 -5.90
#